data_AF-A0A329MGN9-F1
#
_entry.id   AF-A0A329MGN9-F1
#
_cell.length_a   1.000
_cell.length_b   1.000
_cell.length_c   1.000
_cell.angle_alpha   90.00
_cell.angle_beta   90.00
_cell.angle_gamma   90.00
#
_symmetry.space_group_name_H-M   'P 1'
#
loop_
_entity.id
_entity.type
_entity.pdbx_description
1 polymer ?
#
loop_
_entity_poly.entity_id
_entity_poly.type
_entity_poly.pdbx_seq_one_letter_code
_entity_poly.pdbx_strand_id
1 'polypeptide(L)'
;MTGHNEGDKGISRRKLLASIGMAGAAFAAEGLLSRGPIGFAGIDGESVTSAVYDESGGAGFCGEGVLSATIAGLQVMSCTPPPTLYYVTDSGKEGMFAYDPADTAAADDAAMVVVTATGARYKRILTGSRINVKWFGAKGDGAADDSAGIQQANDYAAARKYEVYFPVGTYKAYNLRPTASWLADGNAVIRNRRDDCTTALDRWLFVYVASAKDIVLDGLTFDGNVAADPASWSSGNYDSFTGSIACAVQNSSRITIRNCVFQNSYMSPLRLQESADIAVDNCLMRRGRGNFGDGLYMDNCHNVQIVKCFAEDYTRIGFVAEHGCTNITFSQCWARNGHDGSILYGGGEYTGGFWAENSQNVTFSQCVAENNRHRGFIACTGPSTPSLAPTTNFYLKACVSLDNKETGFLLGTWTNHPVNIVCDECYSLRSEKGFLMTIFDHRDVITLTNCYAYIPNVAGVDSVAYALQNYEMGTGSTVTAKINIIDCVSDFGLLDYTKLQSQTSDMADFACLTSPVPYRSSGGGKAVITIDNFVNAKQANSVIIKCRKGDPTFRINNSYVTIPIIQDFKEVRLTNCVLTTLDHELGNAASLGNVTLIDSELQGGLRITTKGRMTFRNTLFRVAAGKALSLVRSGVEFTQFSDCRFEKNMTTAGAIVQIDSTLAAKSRFFFHDCLFYNTVNTTAATAAYVDCSNSTVIAPYFSGCYSDDTVPNALQIAGTLSAPAGDTVIPMH
;
A
#
# COMPACT_ATOMS: atom_id res chain seq x y z
N MET A 1 13.20 79.91 24.33
CA MET A 1 13.23 80.26 22.90
C MET A 1 13.56 79.01 22.12
N THR A 2 12.75 78.79 21.09
CA THR A 2 12.55 77.60 20.27
C THR A 2 13.72 77.26 19.34
N GLY A 3 13.95 75.96 19.12
CA GLY A 3 14.64 75.40 17.94
C GLY A 3 14.00 74.06 17.61
N HIS A 4 13.32 73.98 16.47
CA HIS A 4 12.42 72.91 16.03
C HIS A 4 13.13 71.65 15.48
N ASN A 5 12.43 70.52 15.64
CA ASN A 5 12.58 69.25 14.91
C ASN A 5 12.24 69.41 13.41
N GLU A 6 12.95 68.68 12.56
CA GLU A 6 12.44 68.05 11.33
C GLU A 6 13.08 66.64 11.24
N GLY A 7 12.41 65.54 10.94
CA GLY A 7 11.09 65.36 10.35
C GLY A 7 11.17 64.29 9.26
N ASP A 8 10.82 63.06 9.64
CA ASP A 8 10.58 61.86 8.82
C ASP A 8 9.80 62.18 7.52
N LYS A 9 10.36 61.87 6.34
CA LYS A 9 9.71 62.12 5.04
C LYS A 9 9.04 60.86 4.49
N GLY A 10 7.88 60.52 5.04
CA GLY A 10 6.91 59.65 4.38
C GLY A 10 6.30 60.30 3.13
N ILE A 11 6.03 59.49 2.10
CA ILE A 11 5.36 59.92 0.86
C ILE A 11 3.97 60.48 1.20
N SER A 12 3.65 61.67 0.67
CA SER A 12 2.34 62.30 0.91
C SER A 12 1.22 61.55 0.18
N ARG A 13 0.04 61.45 0.81
CA ARG A 13 -1.19 60.84 0.25
C ARG A 13 -1.55 61.37 -1.15
N ARG A 14 -1.17 62.61 -1.48
CA ARG A 14 -1.42 63.21 -2.81
C ARG A 14 -0.52 62.61 -3.89
N LYS A 15 0.72 62.21 -3.56
CA LYS A 15 1.64 61.50 -4.47
C LYS A 15 1.24 60.03 -4.66
N LEU A 16 0.71 59.39 -3.62
CA LEU A 16 0.17 58.02 -3.70
C LEU A 16 -1.13 57.96 -4.54
N LEU A 17 -2.01 58.96 -4.42
CA LEU A 17 -3.26 59.03 -5.20
C LEU A 17 -3.01 59.33 -6.69
N ALA A 18 -1.97 60.11 -7.02
CA ALA A 18 -1.57 60.34 -8.41
C ALA A 18 -1.02 59.07 -9.09
N SER A 19 -0.33 58.20 -8.34
CA SER A 19 0.15 56.90 -8.87
C SER A 19 -0.95 55.86 -9.07
N ILE A 20 -2.05 55.94 -8.31
CA ILE A 20 -3.22 55.03 -8.47
C ILE A 20 -4.03 55.39 -9.73
N GLY A 21 -4.06 56.67 -10.12
CA GLY A 21 -4.79 57.15 -11.30
C GLY A 21 -4.28 56.62 -12.65
N MET A 22 -3.00 56.24 -12.75
CA MET A 22 -2.43 55.64 -13.97
C MET A 22 -2.46 54.10 -13.99
N ALA A 23 -2.57 53.44 -12.82
CA ALA A 23 -2.67 51.98 -12.74
C ALA A 23 -4.13 51.47 -12.81
N GLY A 24 -5.12 52.32 -12.49
CA GLY A 24 -6.53 51.94 -12.37
C GLY A 24 -7.26 51.60 -13.67
N ALA A 25 -6.69 51.87 -14.85
CA ALA A 25 -7.35 51.56 -16.14
C ALA A 25 -6.94 50.20 -16.73
N ALA A 26 -5.87 49.56 -16.24
CA ALA A 26 -5.38 48.29 -16.78
C ALA A 26 -5.92 47.04 -16.05
N PHE A 27 -6.56 47.19 -14.88
CA PHE A 27 -7.01 46.07 -14.04
C PHE A 27 -8.50 45.70 -14.19
N ALA A 28 -9.23 46.29 -15.14
CA ALA A 28 -10.64 45.98 -15.39
C ALA A 28 -10.84 45.20 -16.70
N ALA A 29 -10.17 44.06 -16.88
CA ALA A 29 -10.44 43.18 -18.04
C ALA A 29 -10.12 41.67 -17.85
N GLU A 30 -9.82 41.18 -16.65
CA GLU A 30 -9.51 39.74 -16.45
C GLU A 30 -10.65 38.93 -15.79
N GLY A 31 -11.87 39.43 -15.87
CA GLY A 31 -13.01 38.85 -15.16
C GLY A 31 -14.27 38.63 -16.01
N LEU A 32 -14.20 38.10 -17.24
CA LEU A 32 -15.35 37.44 -17.88
C LEU A 32 -14.99 36.62 -19.14
N LEU A 33 -14.97 35.30 -18.99
CA LEU A 33 -15.43 34.25 -19.93
C LEU A 33 -15.04 34.26 -21.44
N SER A 34 -14.23 33.25 -21.81
CA SER A 34 -14.59 32.18 -22.77
C SER A 34 -15.28 32.56 -24.12
N ARG A 35 -14.54 32.46 -25.24
CA ARG A 35 -14.84 31.65 -26.47
C ARG A 35 -14.20 32.25 -27.74
N GLY A 36 -13.41 31.42 -28.44
CA GLY A 36 -13.27 31.42 -29.90
C GLY A 36 -12.33 32.47 -30.54
N PRO A 37 -11.74 32.16 -31.71
CA PRO A 37 -10.65 32.94 -32.28
C PRO A 37 -11.21 34.17 -33.00
N ILE A 38 -10.75 35.36 -32.62
CA ILE A 38 -11.04 36.59 -33.36
C ILE A 38 -9.71 37.13 -33.87
N GLY A 39 -9.62 37.23 -35.19
CA GLY A 39 -8.41 37.54 -35.93
C GLY A 39 -7.81 38.89 -35.57
N PHE A 40 -6.49 38.94 -35.66
CA PHE A 40 -5.73 40.18 -35.78
C PHE A 40 -6.18 40.93 -37.03
N ALA A 41 -7.05 41.92 -36.86
CA ALA A 41 -7.25 42.98 -37.82
C ALA A 41 -6.29 44.11 -37.44
N GLY A 42 -5.35 44.40 -38.34
CA GLY A 42 -4.41 45.51 -38.19
C GLY A 42 -5.16 46.82 -38.06
N ILE A 43 -4.80 47.57 -37.01
CA ILE A 43 -5.05 49.00 -36.92
C ILE A 43 -3.73 49.62 -36.48
N ASP A 44 -3.06 50.23 -37.46
CA ASP A 44 -2.10 51.31 -37.23
C ASP A 44 -2.79 52.36 -36.36
N GLY A 45 -2.39 52.44 -35.10
CA GLY A 45 -2.97 53.32 -34.10
C GLY A 45 -1.96 53.53 -33.00
N GLU A 46 -1.22 54.63 -33.13
CA GLU A 46 -0.26 55.17 -32.18
C GLU A 46 -0.67 54.96 -30.72
N SER A 47 0.21 54.33 -29.93
CA SER A 47 0.06 54.25 -28.48
C SER A 47 0.10 55.64 -27.89
N VAL A 48 -0.67 55.88 -26.82
CA VAL A 48 -0.82 57.17 -26.12
C VAL A 48 0.52 57.78 -25.62
N THR A 49 1.63 57.06 -25.75
CA THR A 49 3.00 57.54 -25.57
C THR A 49 3.49 58.47 -26.68
N SER A 50 3.10 58.29 -27.95
CA SER A 50 3.55 59.17 -29.05
C SER A 50 2.78 60.49 -29.10
N ALA A 51 1.57 60.58 -28.54
CA ALA A 51 0.78 61.81 -28.50
C ALA A 51 1.23 62.83 -27.42
N VAL A 52 2.20 62.47 -26.57
CA VAL A 52 2.69 63.34 -25.47
C VAL A 52 4.20 63.60 -25.56
N TYR A 53 4.96 62.80 -26.32
CA TYR A 53 6.39 62.98 -26.51
C TYR A 53 6.71 63.11 -28.00
N ASP A 54 6.82 64.35 -28.45
CA ASP A 54 7.19 64.71 -29.83
C ASP A 54 8.54 64.10 -30.24
N GLU A 55 8.57 63.76 -31.52
CA GLU A 55 9.73 63.43 -32.33
C GLU A 55 10.88 64.43 -32.11
N SER A 56 11.86 64.06 -31.29
CA SER A 56 13.21 64.60 -31.40
C SER A 56 14.22 63.58 -30.88
N GLY A 57 15.10 63.14 -31.77
CA GLY A 57 16.26 62.35 -31.39
C GLY A 57 17.10 63.10 -30.36
N GLY A 58 17.47 62.40 -29.30
CA GLY A 58 18.62 62.71 -28.45
C GLY A 58 18.62 64.04 -27.70
N ALA A 59 17.83 64.16 -26.61
CA ALA A 59 18.21 64.95 -25.43
C ALA A 59 17.26 64.62 -24.25
N GLY A 60 17.82 64.43 -23.06
CA GLY A 60 17.12 63.93 -21.88
C GLY A 60 16.05 64.87 -21.30
N PHE A 61 14.86 64.32 -21.08
CA PHE A 61 13.86 64.90 -20.18
C PHE A 61 14.08 64.30 -18.79
N CYS A 62 14.67 65.09 -17.88
CA CYS A 62 15.00 64.71 -16.50
C CYS A 62 14.02 65.39 -15.51
N GLY A 63 12.71 65.14 -15.65
CA GLY A 63 11.65 65.77 -14.83
C GLY A 63 11.10 64.87 -13.71
N GLU A 64 10.47 65.47 -12.69
CA GLU A 64 9.81 64.78 -11.56
C GLU A 64 8.54 64.01 -12.00
N GLY A 65 8.71 62.78 -12.51
CA GLY A 65 7.61 61.88 -12.89
C GLY A 65 8.07 60.41 -12.93
N VAL A 66 7.13 59.46 -12.96
CA VAL A 66 7.45 58.04 -13.23
C VAL A 66 7.73 57.91 -14.71
N LEU A 67 8.98 57.63 -15.06
CA LEU A 67 9.40 57.41 -16.44
C LEU A 67 9.36 55.92 -16.78
N SER A 68 9.04 55.57 -18.02
CA SER A 68 9.11 54.19 -18.51
C SER A 68 10.37 53.95 -19.30
N ALA A 69 11.02 52.80 -19.11
CA ALA A 69 12.23 52.43 -19.83
C ALA A 69 12.33 50.90 -19.96
N THR A 70 13.14 50.43 -20.90
CA THR A 70 13.63 49.05 -20.85
C THR A 70 14.84 48.96 -19.92
N ILE A 71 15.20 47.75 -19.46
CA ILE A 71 16.44 47.50 -18.70
C ILE A 71 17.64 48.01 -19.48
N ALA A 72 17.73 47.67 -20.78
CA ALA A 72 18.79 48.15 -21.65
C ALA A 72 18.79 49.69 -21.78
N GLY A 73 17.60 50.30 -21.90
CA GLY A 73 17.45 51.76 -21.92
C GLY A 73 17.92 52.42 -20.63
N LEU A 74 17.66 51.80 -19.47
CA LEU A 74 18.12 52.29 -18.17
C LEU A 74 19.64 52.14 -18.01
N GLN A 75 20.24 51.05 -18.52
CA GLN A 75 21.69 50.81 -18.46
C GLN A 75 22.50 51.83 -19.26
N VAL A 76 22.01 52.27 -20.42
CA VAL A 76 22.70 53.28 -21.25
C VAL A 76 22.38 54.72 -20.85
N MET A 77 21.55 54.92 -19.82
CA MET A 77 21.09 56.24 -19.43
C MET A 77 22.22 57.10 -18.85
N SER A 78 22.30 58.35 -19.29
CA SER A 78 23.28 59.35 -18.86
C SER A 78 22.68 60.59 -18.16
N CYS A 79 21.37 60.60 -17.86
CA CYS A 79 20.67 61.73 -17.28
C CYS A 79 21.20 62.11 -15.89
N THR A 80 21.41 63.42 -15.67
CA THR A 80 21.86 64.03 -14.41
C THR A 80 21.00 65.27 -14.11
N PRO A 81 20.34 65.38 -12.94
CA PRO A 81 20.25 64.37 -11.88
C PRO A 81 19.41 63.15 -12.30
N PRO A 82 19.72 61.93 -11.81
CA PRO A 82 18.97 60.73 -12.12
C PRO A 82 17.51 60.84 -11.63
N PRO A 83 16.51 60.44 -12.44
CA PRO A 83 15.11 60.43 -12.00
C PRO A 83 14.90 59.46 -10.83
N THR A 84 13.97 59.77 -9.93
CA THR A 84 13.83 58.98 -8.69
C THR A 84 13.20 57.62 -8.90
N LEU A 85 12.40 57.43 -9.96
CA LEU A 85 11.54 56.26 -10.13
C LEU A 85 11.32 55.93 -11.61
N TYR A 86 11.54 54.68 -11.97
CA TYR A 86 11.25 54.12 -13.30
C TYR A 86 10.23 52.99 -13.23
N TYR A 87 9.45 52.83 -14.29
CA TYR A 87 8.71 51.62 -14.59
C TYR A 87 9.39 50.89 -15.75
N VAL A 88 9.93 49.70 -15.48
CA VAL A 88 10.51 48.84 -16.51
C VAL A 88 9.40 48.21 -17.34
N THR A 89 9.54 48.21 -18.66
CA THR A 89 8.51 47.73 -19.61
C THR A 89 8.91 46.48 -20.40
N ASP A 90 10.10 45.91 -20.17
CA ASP A 90 10.49 44.65 -20.80
C ASP A 90 9.50 43.55 -20.43
N SER A 91 9.02 42.82 -21.44
CA SER A 91 8.05 41.74 -21.26
C SER A 91 8.55 40.70 -20.25
N GLY A 92 7.78 40.46 -19.19
CA GLY A 92 8.14 39.54 -18.10
C GLY A 92 9.12 40.10 -17.07
N LYS A 93 9.64 41.33 -17.24
CA LYS A 93 10.50 42.02 -16.28
C LYS A 93 9.89 43.31 -15.75
N GLU A 94 8.61 43.52 -15.99
CA GLU A 94 7.92 44.75 -15.65
C GLU A 94 7.98 45.03 -14.14
N GLY A 95 7.98 46.31 -13.77
CA GLY A 95 7.95 46.71 -12.37
C GLY A 95 8.62 48.04 -12.10
N MET A 96 8.45 48.52 -10.87
CA MET A 96 8.97 49.81 -10.44
C MET A 96 10.41 49.67 -9.94
N PHE A 97 11.25 50.65 -10.24
CA PHE A 97 12.65 50.73 -9.85
C PHE A 97 12.96 52.11 -9.26
N ALA A 98 13.44 52.14 -8.02
CA ALA A 98 13.80 53.38 -7.34
C ALA A 98 15.32 53.62 -7.41
N TYR A 99 15.72 54.85 -7.69
CA TYR A 99 17.11 55.26 -7.55
C TYR A 99 17.53 55.21 -6.07
N ASP A 100 18.63 54.52 -5.77
CA ASP A 100 19.24 54.48 -4.45
C ASP A 100 20.60 55.21 -4.47
N PRO A 101 20.68 56.48 -4.03
CA PRO A 101 21.93 57.23 -4.01
C PRO A 101 22.93 56.74 -2.97
N ALA A 102 22.50 55.96 -1.97
CA ALA A 102 23.39 55.41 -0.95
C ALA A 102 24.12 54.15 -1.41
N ASP A 103 23.61 53.50 -2.47
CA ASP A 103 24.27 52.35 -3.07
C ASP A 103 25.29 52.80 -4.10
N THR A 104 26.58 52.58 -3.81
CA THR A 104 27.69 52.88 -4.71
C THR A 104 28.48 51.65 -5.13
N ALA A 105 28.05 50.45 -4.72
CA ALA A 105 28.87 49.24 -4.80
C ALA A 105 28.15 48.04 -5.41
N ALA A 106 26.81 47.98 -5.37
CA ALA A 106 26.08 46.90 -5.99
C ALA A 106 26.37 46.83 -7.49
N ALA A 107 26.60 45.61 -7.96
CA ALA A 107 26.77 45.31 -9.37
C ALA A 107 25.42 45.35 -10.11
N ASP A 108 25.47 45.58 -11.41
CA ASP A 108 24.31 45.40 -12.28
C ASP A 108 24.02 43.91 -12.42
N ASP A 109 22.81 43.49 -12.07
CA ASP A 109 22.32 42.12 -12.26
C ASP A 109 21.18 42.04 -13.28
N ALA A 110 20.87 43.15 -13.94
CA ALA A 110 19.81 43.33 -14.94
C ALA A 110 18.41 42.87 -14.47
N ALA A 111 18.19 42.74 -13.16
CA ALA A 111 16.97 42.17 -12.58
C ALA A 111 16.51 42.92 -11.32
N MET A 112 17.34 42.95 -10.28
CA MET A 112 17.07 43.56 -8.98
C MET A 112 17.80 44.88 -8.80
N VAL A 113 18.99 45.01 -9.40
CA VAL A 113 19.79 46.22 -9.45
C VAL A 113 20.19 46.48 -10.91
N VAL A 114 19.82 47.66 -11.41
CA VAL A 114 20.26 48.14 -12.73
C VAL A 114 21.18 49.32 -12.52
N VAL A 115 22.36 49.29 -13.14
CA VAL A 115 23.36 50.36 -13.04
C VAL A 115 23.39 51.12 -14.36
N THR A 116 23.12 52.41 -14.29
CA THR A 116 23.17 53.31 -15.44
C THR A 116 24.60 53.62 -15.88
N ALA A 117 24.77 54.24 -17.05
CA ALA A 117 26.07 54.68 -17.56
C ALA A 117 26.77 55.71 -16.64
N THR A 118 26.02 56.45 -15.80
CA THR A 118 26.59 57.38 -14.80
C THR A 118 26.95 56.70 -13.48
N GLY A 119 26.67 55.40 -13.34
CA GLY A 119 26.86 54.66 -12.09
C GLY A 119 25.69 54.81 -11.11
N ALA A 120 24.60 55.49 -11.45
CA ALA A 120 23.39 55.48 -10.62
C ALA A 120 22.81 54.06 -10.54
N ARG A 121 22.41 53.60 -9.35
CA ARG A 121 21.84 52.27 -9.09
C ARG A 121 20.35 52.36 -8.82
N TYR A 122 19.59 51.61 -9.61
CA TYR A 122 18.16 51.50 -9.50
C TYR A 122 17.79 50.14 -8.93
N LYS A 123 17.07 50.13 -7.81
CA LYS A 123 16.62 48.91 -7.12
C LYS A 123 15.18 48.63 -7.45
N ARG A 124 14.89 47.38 -7.83
CA ARG A 124 13.51 46.92 -8.03
C ARG A 124 12.73 47.05 -6.71
N ILE A 125 11.59 47.73 -6.77
CA ILE A 125 10.65 47.81 -5.67
C ILE A 125 9.84 46.50 -5.64
N LEU A 126 9.96 45.78 -4.55
CA LEU A 126 9.20 44.56 -4.31
C LEU A 126 7.90 44.87 -3.57
N THR A 127 6.77 44.33 -4.06
CA THR A 127 5.46 44.42 -3.39
C THR A 127 5.14 43.19 -2.53
N GLY A 128 6.12 42.31 -2.30
CA GLY A 128 6.03 41.10 -1.49
C GLY A 128 7.36 40.34 -1.44
N SER A 129 7.34 39.11 -0.91
CA SER A 129 8.51 38.24 -0.75
C SER A 129 8.68 37.20 -1.87
N ARG A 130 8.15 37.47 -3.07
CA ARG A 130 8.21 36.57 -4.23
C ARG A 130 9.16 37.12 -5.30
N ILE A 131 10.02 36.26 -5.81
CA ILE A 131 11.02 36.56 -6.83
C ILE A 131 10.66 35.84 -8.12
N ASN A 132 10.25 36.61 -9.14
CA ASN A 132 9.83 36.05 -10.41
C ASN A 132 11.05 35.62 -11.24
N VAL A 133 11.06 34.37 -11.70
CA VAL A 133 12.14 33.84 -12.55
C VAL A 133 12.35 34.64 -13.84
N LYS A 134 11.30 35.27 -14.37
CA LYS A 134 11.38 36.08 -15.60
C LYS A 134 12.21 37.35 -15.42
N TRP A 135 12.29 37.89 -14.19
CA TRP A 135 13.15 39.04 -13.89
C TRP A 135 14.62 38.74 -14.18
N PHE A 136 15.04 37.50 -13.93
CA PHE A 136 16.40 37.00 -14.18
C PHE A 136 16.59 36.42 -15.59
N GLY A 137 15.64 36.65 -16.50
CA GLY A 137 15.77 36.30 -17.92
C GLY A 137 15.26 34.92 -18.31
N ALA A 138 14.62 34.16 -17.40
CA ALA A 138 13.85 32.99 -17.81
C ALA A 138 12.67 33.40 -18.70
N LYS A 139 12.43 32.69 -19.79
CA LYS A 139 11.38 32.99 -20.76
C LYS A 139 10.11 32.17 -20.50
N GLY A 140 10.27 30.87 -20.23
CA GLY A 140 9.13 29.96 -20.08
C GLY A 140 8.37 29.70 -21.38
N ASP A 141 9.05 29.78 -22.52
CA ASP A 141 8.48 29.65 -23.88
C ASP A 141 8.54 28.21 -24.44
N GLY A 142 9.11 27.27 -23.70
CA GLY A 142 9.31 25.88 -24.12
C GLY A 142 10.43 25.67 -25.14
N ALA A 143 11.19 26.71 -25.48
CA ALA A 143 12.27 26.67 -26.46
C ALA A 143 13.62 27.09 -25.85
N ALA A 144 13.65 28.23 -25.15
CA ALA A 144 14.87 28.77 -24.57
C ALA A 144 15.37 27.98 -23.36
N ASP A 145 16.68 28.02 -23.14
CA ASP A 145 17.32 27.47 -21.96
C ASP A 145 17.19 28.45 -20.78
N ASP A 146 16.33 28.10 -19.83
CA ASP A 146 15.96 28.92 -18.68
C ASP A 146 16.82 28.61 -17.43
N SER A 147 17.77 27.67 -17.52
CA SER A 147 18.60 27.22 -16.39
C SER A 147 19.21 28.37 -15.59
N ALA A 148 19.90 29.29 -16.27
CA ALA A 148 20.63 30.36 -15.60
C ALA A 148 19.70 31.34 -14.88
N GLY A 149 18.60 31.74 -15.53
CA GLY A 149 17.63 32.67 -14.95
C GLY A 149 16.93 32.09 -13.73
N ILE A 150 16.54 30.81 -13.78
CA ILE A 150 15.91 30.12 -12.65
C ILE A 150 16.89 30.01 -11.48
N GLN A 151 18.14 29.60 -11.73
CA GLN A 151 19.10 29.44 -10.65
C GLN A 151 19.46 30.78 -10.00
N GLN A 152 19.62 31.86 -10.77
CA GLN A 152 19.87 33.19 -10.20
C GLN A 152 18.70 33.69 -9.35
N ALA A 153 17.46 33.47 -9.79
CA ALA A 153 16.28 33.81 -9.01
C ALA A 153 16.25 33.03 -7.68
N ASN A 154 16.56 31.73 -7.73
CA ASN A 154 16.69 30.88 -6.55
C ASN A 154 17.77 31.40 -5.58
N ASP A 155 18.97 31.70 -6.08
CA ASP A 155 20.09 32.13 -5.24
C ASP A 155 19.78 33.49 -4.58
N TYR A 156 19.16 34.41 -5.32
CA TYR A 156 18.71 35.70 -4.78
C TYR A 156 17.65 35.52 -3.68
N ALA A 157 16.67 34.64 -3.91
CA ALA A 157 15.58 34.37 -2.98
C ALA A 157 16.11 33.68 -1.70
N ALA A 158 16.97 32.68 -1.84
CA ALA A 158 17.56 31.94 -0.73
C ALA A 158 18.35 32.85 0.21
N ALA A 159 19.16 33.77 -0.34
CA ALA A 159 19.93 34.73 0.44
C ALA A 159 19.07 35.68 1.30
N ARG A 160 17.77 35.81 0.98
CA ARG A 160 16.84 36.76 1.63
C ARG A 160 15.65 36.08 2.30
N LYS A 161 15.59 34.73 2.29
CA LYS A 161 14.44 33.95 2.74
C LYS A 161 13.13 34.36 2.04
N TYR A 162 13.25 34.65 0.75
CA TYR A 162 12.12 34.87 -0.14
C TYR A 162 11.78 33.59 -0.89
N GLU A 163 10.69 33.63 -1.63
CA GLU A 163 10.18 32.51 -2.41
C GLU A 163 10.39 32.79 -3.91
N VAL A 164 10.66 31.76 -4.69
CA VAL A 164 10.76 31.83 -6.15
C VAL A 164 9.38 31.61 -6.75
N TYR A 165 8.95 32.52 -7.62
CA TYR A 165 7.68 32.46 -8.32
C TYR A 165 7.88 32.12 -9.80
N PHE A 166 7.13 31.13 -10.26
CA PHE A 166 7.06 30.71 -11.65
C PHE A 166 5.70 31.12 -12.24
N PRO A 167 5.66 32.16 -13.11
CA PRO A 167 4.49 32.42 -13.94
C PRO A 167 4.19 31.23 -14.87
N VAL A 168 2.97 31.16 -15.38
CA VAL A 168 2.59 30.16 -16.40
C VAL A 168 3.60 30.14 -17.57
N GLY A 169 3.96 28.94 -18.00
CA GLY A 169 4.95 28.73 -19.06
C GLY A 169 5.63 27.36 -18.98
N THR A 170 6.34 26.99 -20.04
CA THR A 170 7.21 25.82 -20.05
C THR A 170 8.66 26.28 -20.01
N TYR A 171 9.34 26.00 -18.91
CA TYR A 171 10.73 26.38 -18.68
C TYR A 171 11.64 25.20 -18.97
N LYS A 172 12.41 25.26 -20.05
CA LYS A 172 13.40 24.23 -20.38
C LYS A 172 14.65 24.49 -19.56
N ALA A 173 15.00 23.55 -18.68
CA ALA A 173 16.11 23.74 -17.76
C ALA A 173 16.82 22.42 -17.44
N TYR A 174 17.98 22.54 -16.81
CA TYR A 174 18.82 21.45 -16.33
C TYR A 174 19.77 21.97 -15.25
N ASN A 175 20.22 21.08 -14.36
CA ASN A 175 21.13 21.38 -13.25
C ASN A 175 20.62 22.43 -12.27
N LEU A 176 19.34 22.32 -11.92
CA LEU A 176 18.70 23.19 -10.94
C LEU A 176 18.96 22.66 -9.51
N ARG A 177 19.21 23.60 -8.59
CA ARG A 177 19.43 23.35 -7.16
C ARG A 177 18.51 24.23 -6.32
N PRO A 178 17.26 23.81 -6.09
CA PRO A 178 16.35 24.55 -5.24
C PRO A 178 16.91 24.64 -3.80
N THR A 179 17.11 25.87 -3.32
CA THR A 179 17.52 26.19 -1.93
C THR A 179 16.60 27.22 -1.27
N ALA A 180 15.62 27.72 -2.03
CA ALA A 180 14.49 28.51 -1.55
C ALA A 180 13.17 27.79 -1.90
N SER A 181 12.06 28.21 -1.30
CA SER A 181 10.73 27.72 -1.67
C SER A 181 10.38 28.13 -3.10
N TRP A 182 9.82 27.22 -3.88
CA TRP A 182 9.39 27.45 -5.27
C TRP A 182 7.88 27.27 -5.38
N LEU A 183 7.22 28.24 -6.00
CA LEU A 183 5.77 28.23 -6.15
C LEU A 183 5.31 28.63 -7.56
N ALA A 184 4.18 28.08 -7.95
CA ALA A 184 3.39 28.52 -9.09
C ALA A 184 1.90 28.52 -8.71
N ASP A 185 1.12 29.41 -9.32
CA ASP A 185 -0.34 29.40 -9.18
C ASP A 185 -1.00 28.35 -10.11
N GLY A 186 -0.24 27.30 -10.47
CA GLY A 186 -0.59 26.25 -11.44
C GLY A 186 -0.05 26.50 -12.87
N ASN A 187 0.06 25.42 -13.66
CA ASN A 187 0.44 25.43 -15.08
C ASN A 187 1.86 25.92 -15.44
N ALA A 188 2.75 26.11 -14.47
CA ALA A 188 4.18 26.23 -14.76
C ALA A 188 4.79 24.82 -14.88
N VAL A 189 5.44 24.56 -16.02
CA VAL A 189 6.11 23.30 -16.32
C VAL A 189 7.61 23.54 -16.36
N ILE A 190 8.36 22.93 -15.46
CA ILE A 190 9.81 22.86 -15.54
C ILE A 190 10.13 21.54 -16.23
N ARG A 191 10.69 21.62 -17.44
CA ARG A 191 10.99 20.44 -18.27
C ARG A 191 12.50 20.30 -18.45
N ASN A 192 13.01 19.07 -18.31
CA ASN A 192 14.40 18.80 -18.62
C ASN A 192 14.67 19.14 -20.09
N ARG A 193 15.64 20.02 -20.33
CA ARG A 193 16.02 20.44 -21.69
C ARG A 193 16.77 19.35 -22.46
N ARG A 194 17.35 18.37 -21.77
CA ARG A 194 18.14 17.29 -22.37
C ARG A 194 17.26 16.09 -22.70
N ASP A 195 17.41 15.57 -23.91
CA ASP A 195 16.81 14.33 -24.42
C ASP A 195 17.83 13.19 -24.57
N ASP A 196 19.11 13.50 -24.33
CA ASP A 196 20.28 12.64 -24.48
C ASP A 196 20.88 12.16 -23.13
N CYS A 197 20.16 12.38 -22.02
CA CYS A 197 20.55 11.92 -20.69
C CYS A 197 20.64 10.38 -20.66
N THR A 198 21.85 9.86 -20.88
CA THR A 198 22.14 8.42 -20.97
C THR A 198 23.01 7.93 -19.81
N THR A 199 23.82 8.81 -19.23
CA THR A 199 24.70 8.46 -18.09
C THR A 199 23.94 8.42 -16.77
N ALA A 200 24.49 7.72 -15.77
CA ALA A 200 23.89 7.69 -14.43
C ALA A 200 23.83 9.10 -13.79
N LEU A 201 24.89 9.91 -13.95
CA LEU A 201 24.94 11.26 -13.39
C LEU A 201 23.89 12.19 -14.01
N ASP A 202 23.68 12.10 -15.32
CA ASP A 202 22.71 12.97 -16.01
C ASP A 202 21.27 12.78 -15.51
N ARG A 203 20.95 11.61 -14.95
CA ARG A 203 19.62 11.29 -14.44
C ARG A 203 19.28 12.05 -13.16
N TRP A 204 20.26 12.39 -12.34
CA TRP A 204 20.06 13.03 -11.04
C TRP A 204 20.06 14.56 -11.09
N LEU A 205 20.67 15.14 -12.12
CA LEU A 205 21.02 16.55 -12.13
C LEU A 205 19.94 17.44 -12.78
N PHE A 206 18.68 17.01 -12.95
CA PHE A 206 17.65 17.91 -13.48
C PHE A 206 17.15 18.90 -12.42
N VAL A 207 16.29 18.45 -11.50
CA VAL A 207 15.89 19.20 -10.30
C VAL A 207 16.30 18.40 -9.08
N TYR A 208 17.32 18.90 -8.39
CA TYR A 208 17.95 18.19 -7.27
C TYR A 208 17.98 19.09 -6.04
N VAL A 209 17.07 18.80 -5.12
CA VAL A 209 16.99 19.42 -3.80
C VAL A 209 17.99 18.70 -2.90
N ALA A 210 19.11 19.33 -2.60
CA ALA A 210 20.22 18.69 -1.89
C ALA A 210 20.63 19.50 -0.67
N SER A 211 20.71 18.84 0.49
CA SER A 211 21.08 19.50 1.76
C SER A 211 20.19 20.70 2.09
N ALA A 212 18.93 20.69 1.62
CA ALA A 212 18.00 21.78 1.79
C ALA A 212 17.22 21.63 3.10
N LYS A 213 16.73 22.76 3.60
CA LYS A 213 16.02 22.84 4.86
C LYS A 213 14.93 23.90 4.80
N ASP A 214 13.74 23.60 5.32
CA ASP A 214 12.65 24.56 5.48
C ASP A 214 12.17 25.18 4.15
N ILE A 215 12.05 24.36 3.09
CA ILE A 215 11.54 24.83 1.79
C ILE A 215 10.23 24.14 1.38
N VAL A 216 9.47 24.85 0.55
CA VAL A 216 8.20 24.40 -0.01
C VAL A 216 8.29 24.35 -1.53
N LEU A 217 7.83 23.26 -2.14
CA LEU A 217 7.55 23.17 -3.58
C LEU A 217 6.04 23.11 -3.77
N ASP A 218 5.45 24.08 -4.48
CA ASP A 218 4.00 24.25 -4.56
C ASP A 218 3.50 24.53 -5.99
N GLY A 219 2.56 23.73 -6.48
CA GLY A 219 1.80 24.04 -7.71
C GLY A 219 2.57 23.84 -9.03
N LEU A 220 3.73 23.17 -8.99
CA LEU A 220 4.64 23.03 -10.13
C LEU A 220 4.48 21.68 -10.84
N THR A 221 4.69 21.69 -12.16
CA THR A 221 4.93 20.45 -12.92
C THR A 221 6.42 20.28 -13.17
N PHE A 222 6.98 19.14 -12.77
CA PHE A 222 8.34 18.71 -13.08
C PHE A 222 8.28 17.60 -14.13
N ASP A 223 8.92 17.81 -15.27
CA ASP A 223 8.93 16.87 -16.40
C ASP A 223 10.36 16.42 -16.71
N GLY A 224 10.65 15.14 -16.45
CA GLY A 224 11.98 14.55 -16.64
C GLY A 224 12.37 14.31 -18.10
N ASN A 225 11.48 14.60 -19.06
CA ASN A 225 11.69 14.42 -20.49
C ASN A 225 12.08 12.98 -20.88
N VAL A 226 11.53 11.97 -20.20
CA VAL A 226 11.84 10.56 -20.50
C VAL A 226 11.38 10.16 -21.90
N ALA A 227 12.21 9.39 -22.60
CA ALA A 227 11.93 8.86 -23.93
C ALA A 227 10.58 8.10 -24.01
N ALA A 228 10.06 7.95 -25.23
CA ALA A 228 8.86 7.17 -25.49
C ALA A 228 9.05 5.69 -25.14
N ASP A 229 7.94 5.00 -24.87
CA ASP A 229 7.95 3.56 -24.62
C ASP A 229 8.37 2.82 -25.90
N PRO A 230 9.09 1.69 -25.78
CA PRO A 230 9.39 0.87 -26.95
C PRO A 230 8.09 0.29 -27.54
N ALA A 231 8.07 0.07 -28.85
CA ALA A 231 6.92 -0.57 -29.53
C ALA A 231 6.60 -1.96 -28.96
N SER A 232 7.59 -2.65 -28.40
CA SER A 232 7.45 -3.87 -27.63
C SER A 232 8.52 -3.98 -26.55
N TRP A 233 8.12 -4.47 -25.38
CA TRP A 233 9.01 -4.69 -24.23
C TRP A 233 9.75 -6.02 -24.36
N SER A 234 11.05 -6.02 -24.01
CA SER A 234 11.93 -7.19 -24.07
C SER A 234 13.06 -7.05 -23.04
N SER A 235 13.79 -8.15 -22.81
CA SER A 235 14.94 -8.12 -21.90
C SER A 235 16.10 -7.23 -22.33
N GLY A 236 16.13 -6.81 -23.59
CA GLY A 236 17.16 -5.89 -24.10
C GLY A 236 16.80 -4.41 -24.02
N ASN A 237 15.56 -4.03 -23.69
CA ASN A 237 15.11 -2.64 -23.77
C ASN A 237 14.31 -2.11 -22.57
N TYR A 238 13.90 -2.96 -21.62
CA TYR A 238 13.06 -2.54 -20.49
C TYR A 238 13.67 -1.48 -19.57
N ASP A 239 15.00 -1.30 -19.60
CA ASP A 239 15.71 -0.26 -18.85
C ASP A 239 16.45 0.75 -19.75
N SER A 240 16.21 0.71 -21.06
CA SER A 240 16.94 1.51 -22.06
C SER A 240 16.21 2.80 -22.40
N PHE A 241 16.08 3.70 -21.42
CA PHE A 241 15.45 5.03 -21.59
C PHE A 241 16.49 6.15 -21.58
N THR A 242 16.14 7.29 -22.20
CA THR A 242 16.83 8.57 -21.98
C THR A 242 15.94 9.50 -21.17
N GLY A 243 16.53 10.52 -20.57
CA GLY A 243 15.84 11.51 -19.74
C GLY A 243 16.37 11.50 -18.30
N SER A 244 15.67 12.16 -17.39
CA SER A 244 16.08 12.28 -16.00
C SER A 244 14.98 11.93 -15.01
N ILE A 245 15.36 11.83 -13.75
CA ILE A 245 14.43 11.91 -12.63
C ILE A 245 13.77 13.30 -12.66
N ALA A 246 12.46 13.36 -12.51
CA ALA A 246 11.74 14.64 -12.58
C ALA A 246 12.09 15.53 -11.37
N CYS A 247 12.15 14.97 -10.16
CA CYS A 247 12.66 15.66 -8.98
C CYS A 247 13.26 14.67 -7.96
N ALA A 248 14.47 14.98 -7.48
CA ALA A 248 15.14 14.24 -6.43
C ALA A 248 15.38 15.13 -5.20
N VAL A 249 15.10 14.61 -4.02
CA VAL A 249 15.35 15.23 -2.71
C VAL A 249 16.33 14.35 -1.95
N GLN A 250 17.49 14.88 -1.57
CA GLN A 250 18.52 14.15 -0.85
C GLN A 250 19.09 14.93 0.32
N ASN A 251 19.40 14.23 1.42
CA ASN A 251 20.02 14.79 2.62
C ASN A 251 19.31 16.06 3.13
N SER A 252 17.98 16.12 3.00
CA SER A 252 17.20 17.32 3.25
C SER A 252 16.21 17.10 4.40
N SER A 253 15.77 18.19 5.04
CA SER A 253 14.77 18.09 6.11
C SER A 253 13.76 19.21 6.15
N ARG A 254 12.55 18.93 6.66
CA ARG A 254 11.44 19.90 6.72
C ARG A 254 11.13 20.45 5.34
N ILE A 255 10.84 19.53 4.43
CA ILE A 255 10.47 19.82 3.04
C ILE A 255 8.98 19.56 2.90
N THR A 256 8.25 20.54 2.36
CA THR A 256 6.84 20.36 1.98
C THR A 256 6.72 20.39 0.47
N ILE A 257 6.10 19.37 -0.10
CA ILE A 257 5.82 19.27 -1.53
C ILE A 257 4.32 19.14 -1.68
N ARG A 258 3.66 20.08 -2.34
CA ARG A 258 2.20 20.05 -2.46
C ARG A 258 1.69 20.53 -3.80
N ASN A 259 0.55 19.99 -4.23
CA ASN A 259 -0.10 20.37 -5.49
C ASN A 259 0.82 20.24 -6.72
N CYS A 260 1.83 19.36 -6.66
CA CYS A 260 2.82 19.21 -7.71
C CYS A 260 2.53 18.00 -8.60
N VAL A 261 2.95 18.08 -9.85
CA VAL A 261 2.94 16.97 -10.80
C VAL A 261 4.39 16.61 -11.14
N PHE A 262 4.76 15.35 -10.97
CA PHE A 262 6.06 14.80 -11.38
C PHE A 262 5.79 13.80 -12.50
N GLN A 263 6.36 14.03 -13.68
CA GLN A 263 6.04 13.20 -14.84
C GLN A 263 7.21 12.90 -15.76
N ASN A 264 7.01 11.91 -16.63
CA ASN A 264 7.92 11.55 -17.71
C ASN A 264 9.35 11.38 -17.18
N SER A 265 9.51 10.45 -16.23
CA SER A 265 10.74 10.29 -15.47
C SER A 265 11.46 9.00 -15.84
N TYR A 266 12.77 9.10 -16.07
CA TYR A 266 13.63 7.92 -16.09
C TYR A 266 13.93 7.58 -14.62
N MET A 267 13.42 6.45 -14.15
CA MET A 267 13.22 6.10 -12.73
C MET A 267 12.04 6.84 -12.08
N SER A 268 11.91 6.75 -10.76
CA SER A 268 10.86 7.37 -9.95
C SER A 268 10.69 8.88 -10.23
N PRO A 269 9.51 9.38 -10.66
CA PRO A 269 9.22 10.80 -10.82
C PRO A 269 9.57 11.66 -9.59
N LEU A 270 9.25 11.17 -8.38
CA LEU A 270 9.72 11.79 -7.14
C LEU A 270 10.58 10.80 -6.37
N ARG A 271 11.81 11.20 -6.05
CA ARG A 271 12.74 10.39 -5.27
C ARG A 271 13.14 11.13 -4.00
N LEU A 272 13.01 10.47 -2.85
CA LEU A 272 13.41 10.98 -1.55
C LEU A 272 14.50 10.05 -0.99
N GLN A 273 15.65 10.61 -0.61
CA GLN A 273 16.76 9.82 -0.10
C GLN A 273 17.41 10.49 1.11
N GLU A 274 17.75 9.71 2.14
CA GLU A 274 18.53 10.19 3.29
C GLU A 274 17.91 11.45 3.94
N SER A 275 16.58 11.56 3.91
CA SER A 275 15.86 12.80 4.23
C SER A 275 14.84 12.58 5.34
N ALA A 276 14.54 13.63 6.10
CA ALA A 276 13.65 13.52 7.26
C ALA A 276 12.63 14.65 7.37
N ASP A 277 11.49 14.39 8.01
CA ASP A 277 10.42 15.37 8.21
C ASP A 277 9.92 15.92 6.87
N ILE A 278 9.41 15.03 6.02
CA ILE A 278 8.95 15.35 4.66
C ILE A 278 7.43 15.21 4.59
N ALA A 279 6.75 16.21 4.04
CA ALA A 279 5.32 16.15 3.75
C ALA A 279 5.10 16.24 2.23
N VAL A 280 4.39 15.27 1.67
CA VAL A 280 3.95 15.27 0.26
C VAL A 280 2.43 15.21 0.24
N ASP A 281 1.77 16.28 -0.22
CA ASP A 281 0.31 16.43 -0.16
C ASP A 281 -0.29 16.77 -1.52
N ASN A 282 -1.32 16.03 -1.94
CA ASN A 282 -2.05 16.30 -3.18
C ASN A 282 -1.13 16.37 -4.43
N CYS A 283 -0.22 15.41 -4.55
CA CYS A 283 0.73 15.33 -5.67
C CYS A 283 0.42 14.16 -6.61
N LEU A 284 0.76 14.31 -7.89
CA LEU A 284 0.67 13.27 -8.90
C LEU A 284 2.07 12.88 -9.38
N MET A 285 2.42 11.61 -9.27
CA MET A 285 3.61 11.01 -9.88
C MET A 285 3.13 10.13 -11.03
N ARG A 286 3.53 10.45 -12.26
CA ARG A 286 3.05 9.74 -13.45
C ARG A 286 4.18 9.34 -14.38
N ARG A 287 4.08 8.18 -15.01
CA ARG A 287 4.99 7.77 -16.09
C ARG A 287 6.45 7.65 -15.62
N GLY A 288 6.66 6.79 -14.64
CA GLY A 288 7.98 6.31 -14.23
C GLY A 288 8.44 5.15 -15.12
N ARG A 289 9.68 5.19 -15.61
CA ARG A 289 10.22 4.19 -16.56
C ARG A 289 11.56 3.60 -16.13
N GLY A 290 11.86 2.42 -16.67
CA GLY A 290 13.07 1.67 -16.40
C GLY A 290 12.95 0.70 -15.22
N ASN A 291 14.06 0.08 -14.86
CA ASN A 291 14.16 -0.92 -13.79
C ASN A 291 13.94 -0.34 -12.38
N PHE A 292 13.92 0.99 -12.26
CA PHE A 292 13.55 1.73 -11.05
C PHE A 292 12.42 2.74 -11.33
N GLY A 293 11.60 2.47 -12.35
CA GLY A 293 10.46 3.27 -12.76
C GLY A 293 9.30 3.17 -11.78
N ASP A 294 9.54 3.54 -10.53
CA ASP A 294 8.51 3.66 -9.50
C ASP A 294 7.68 4.94 -9.70
N GLY A 295 6.61 5.16 -8.93
CA GLY A 295 5.95 6.46 -8.84
C GLY A 295 6.68 7.39 -7.86
N LEU A 296 6.79 6.95 -6.61
CA LEU A 296 7.56 7.61 -5.56
C LEU A 296 8.46 6.59 -4.88
N TYR A 297 9.76 6.91 -4.80
CA TYR A 297 10.74 6.06 -4.14
C TYR A 297 11.37 6.74 -2.94
N MET A 298 11.34 6.06 -1.79
CA MET A 298 12.01 6.48 -0.55
C MET A 298 13.07 5.49 -0.14
N ASP A 299 14.24 6.02 0.22
CA ASP A 299 15.39 5.26 0.68
C ASP A 299 16.02 5.99 1.88
N ASN A 300 16.14 5.26 3.00
CA ASN A 300 16.66 5.75 4.26
C ASN A 300 16.04 7.10 4.72
N CYS A 301 14.71 7.21 4.64
CA CYS A 301 13.97 8.42 5.03
C CYS A 301 13.24 8.25 6.36
N HIS A 302 13.05 9.33 7.11
CA HIS A 302 12.44 9.29 8.44
C HIS A 302 11.32 10.31 8.59
N ASN A 303 10.23 9.93 9.27
CA ASN A 303 9.09 10.83 9.54
C ASN A 303 8.54 11.44 8.24
N VAL A 304 8.02 10.59 7.35
CA VAL A 304 7.47 11.02 6.05
C VAL A 304 5.96 10.81 6.01
N GLN A 305 5.24 11.84 5.59
CA GLN A 305 3.79 11.80 5.38
C GLN A 305 3.49 12.02 3.90
N ILE A 306 2.79 11.05 3.29
CA ILE A 306 2.28 11.11 1.92
C ILE A 306 0.75 11.09 2.00
N VAL A 307 0.10 12.16 1.58
CA VAL A 307 -1.35 12.36 1.76
C VAL A 307 -2.01 12.74 0.42
N LYS A 308 -3.09 12.04 0.06
CA LYS A 308 -3.87 12.33 -1.17
C LYS A 308 -3.03 12.33 -2.45
N CYS A 309 -1.99 11.50 -2.49
CA CYS A 309 -1.08 11.43 -3.64
C CYS A 309 -1.45 10.27 -4.58
N PHE A 310 -1.14 10.46 -5.85
CA PHE A 310 -1.40 9.51 -6.92
C PHE A 310 -0.09 9.05 -7.55
N ALA A 311 0.09 7.74 -7.68
CA ALA A 311 1.11 7.13 -8.52
C ALA A 311 0.39 6.44 -9.68
N GLU A 312 0.68 6.85 -10.92
CA GLU A 312 -0.02 6.36 -12.11
C GLU A 312 0.96 5.97 -13.20
N ASP A 313 0.71 4.86 -13.89
CA ASP A 313 1.50 4.47 -15.07
C ASP A 313 3.00 4.37 -14.72
N TYR A 314 3.39 3.25 -14.13
CA TYR A 314 4.76 3.00 -13.71
C TYR A 314 5.17 1.58 -14.05
N THR A 315 6.46 1.38 -14.35
CA THR A 315 7.00 0.09 -14.78
C THR A 315 7.38 -0.81 -13.62
N ARG A 316 7.39 -0.29 -12.38
CA ARG A 316 7.77 -1.05 -11.17
C ARG A 316 6.78 -0.86 -10.02
N ILE A 317 6.99 0.05 -9.09
CA ILE A 317 6.10 0.17 -7.91
C ILE A 317 5.52 1.58 -7.78
N GLY A 318 4.26 1.70 -7.38
CA GLY A 318 3.63 3.01 -7.18
C GLY A 318 4.31 3.82 -6.07
N PHE A 319 4.32 3.29 -4.85
CA PHE A 319 4.97 3.91 -3.69
C PHE A 319 5.91 2.92 -2.99
N VAL A 320 7.16 3.34 -2.79
CA VAL A 320 8.21 2.52 -2.17
C VAL A 320 8.73 3.19 -0.90
N ALA A 321 8.87 2.39 0.17
CA ALA A 321 9.63 2.72 1.37
C ALA A 321 10.63 1.58 1.66
N GLU A 322 11.93 1.87 1.55
CA GLU A 322 12.99 0.86 1.68
C GLU A 322 14.24 1.36 2.42
N HIS A 323 15.21 0.46 2.58
CA HIS A 323 16.56 0.71 3.08
C HIS A 323 16.63 1.60 4.33
N GLY A 324 15.94 1.18 5.40
CA GLY A 324 16.02 1.90 6.68
C GLY A 324 14.94 2.96 6.87
N CYS A 325 13.99 3.10 5.94
CA CYS A 325 12.90 4.06 6.11
C CYS A 325 12.10 3.80 7.39
N THR A 326 11.83 4.84 8.18
CA THR A 326 11.07 4.72 9.43
C THR A 326 10.01 5.80 9.62
N ASN A 327 8.92 5.43 10.30
CA ASN A 327 7.78 6.31 10.59
C ASN A 327 7.21 6.92 9.30
N ILE A 328 6.71 6.04 8.43
CA ILE A 328 6.19 6.40 7.12
C ILE A 328 4.67 6.26 7.13
N THR A 329 3.95 7.29 6.68
CA THR A 329 2.49 7.26 6.58
C THR A 329 2.05 7.54 5.16
N PHE A 330 1.24 6.64 4.60
CA PHE A 330 0.44 6.86 3.40
C PHE A 330 -1.03 6.99 3.80
N SER A 331 -1.68 8.09 3.42
CA SER A 331 -3.09 8.31 3.70
C SER A 331 -3.83 8.79 2.45
N GLN A 332 -4.92 8.11 2.11
CA GLN A 332 -5.75 8.47 0.96
C GLN A 332 -4.98 8.49 -0.38
N CYS A 333 -3.96 7.63 -0.50
CA CYS A 333 -3.12 7.55 -1.69
C CYS A 333 -3.62 6.47 -2.67
N TRP A 334 -3.38 6.66 -3.96
CA TRP A 334 -3.77 5.72 -5.00
C TRP A 334 -2.58 5.36 -5.89
N ALA A 335 -2.26 4.08 -5.98
CA ALA A 335 -1.27 3.52 -6.89
C ALA A 335 -1.96 2.69 -7.96
N ARG A 336 -1.89 3.10 -9.24
CA ARG A 336 -2.64 2.44 -10.31
C ARG A 336 -1.88 2.24 -11.61
N ASN A 337 -2.28 1.19 -12.32
CA ASN A 337 -1.78 0.83 -13.65
C ASN A 337 -0.28 0.55 -13.64
N GLY A 338 0.21 -0.16 -12.62
CA GLY A 338 1.57 -0.69 -12.64
C GLY A 338 1.69 -1.80 -13.68
N HIS A 339 2.51 -1.61 -14.71
CA HIS A 339 2.67 -2.55 -15.81
C HIS A 339 4.14 -2.93 -16.01
N ASP A 340 4.38 -3.89 -16.89
CA ASP A 340 5.72 -4.24 -17.38
C ASP A 340 6.81 -4.42 -16.32
N GLY A 341 6.42 -5.02 -15.18
CA GLY A 341 7.30 -5.30 -14.04
C GLY A 341 8.61 -5.90 -14.49
N SER A 342 9.72 -5.42 -13.91
CA SER A 342 11.05 -5.71 -14.44
C SER A 342 11.33 -7.21 -14.54
N ILE A 343 10.76 -8.03 -13.65
CA ILE A 343 10.85 -9.51 -13.71
C ILE A 343 10.34 -10.13 -15.03
N LEU A 344 9.38 -9.53 -15.72
CA LEU A 344 8.86 -10.03 -17.01
C LEU A 344 9.88 -9.89 -18.14
N TYR A 345 10.85 -9.01 -17.97
CA TYR A 345 11.81 -8.61 -18.98
C TYR A 345 13.25 -8.67 -18.43
N GLY A 346 13.54 -9.56 -17.49
CA GLY A 346 14.92 -9.84 -17.04
C GLY A 346 15.46 -8.94 -15.92
N GLY A 347 14.63 -8.10 -15.32
CA GLY A 347 14.90 -7.47 -14.03
C GLY A 347 14.52 -8.36 -12.84
N GLY A 348 14.65 -7.82 -11.62
CA GLY A 348 14.55 -8.60 -10.38
C GLY A 348 13.28 -8.41 -9.56
N GLU A 349 12.41 -7.45 -9.90
CA GLU A 349 11.33 -7.01 -9.01
C GLU A 349 9.95 -7.11 -9.64
N TYR A 350 8.97 -7.40 -8.78
CA TYR A 350 7.56 -7.47 -9.14
C TYR A 350 6.95 -6.07 -9.17
N THR A 351 5.99 -5.88 -10.07
CA THR A 351 5.16 -4.67 -10.08
C THR A 351 4.24 -4.63 -8.85
N GLY A 352 4.11 -3.48 -8.20
CA GLY A 352 3.34 -3.33 -6.96
C GLY A 352 2.65 -1.97 -6.82
N GLY A 353 1.57 -1.89 -6.05
CA GLY A 353 0.99 -0.59 -5.68
C GLY A 353 1.79 0.10 -4.58
N PHE A 354 1.89 -0.56 -3.42
CA PHE A 354 2.62 -0.07 -2.25
C PHE A 354 3.62 -1.12 -1.78
N TRP A 355 4.87 -0.71 -1.53
CA TRP A 355 5.93 -1.61 -1.12
C TRP A 355 6.71 -1.07 0.07
N ALA A 356 6.60 -1.77 1.20
CA ALA A 356 7.37 -1.52 2.40
C ALA A 356 7.97 -2.84 2.91
N GLU A 357 9.20 -3.15 2.48
CA GLU A 357 9.92 -4.38 2.85
C GLU A 357 11.11 -4.11 3.79
N ASN A 358 11.83 -3.01 3.60
CA ASN A 358 13.04 -2.71 4.38
C ASN A 358 12.83 -1.48 5.26
N SER A 359 11.68 -1.43 5.94
CA SER A 359 11.17 -0.26 6.64
C SER A 359 10.59 -0.61 8.01
N GLN A 360 10.52 0.36 8.92
CA GLN A 360 9.89 0.19 10.25
C GLN A 360 8.81 1.24 10.54
N ASN A 361 7.72 0.81 11.18
CA ASN A 361 6.57 1.66 11.54
C ASN A 361 5.96 2.32 10.30
N VAL A 362 5.36 1.51 9.43
CA VAL A 362 4.71 2.00 8.21
C VAL A 362 3.19 1.86 8.35
N THR A 363 2.49 2.95 8.06
CA THR A 363 1.02 3.01 8.09
C THR A 363 0.46 3.27 6.70
N PHE A 364 -0.56 2.49 6.33
CA PHE A 364 -1.39 2.71 5.15
C PHE A 364 -2.84 2.92 5.64
N SER A 365 -3.47 4.04 5.28
CA SER A 365 -4.85 4.30 5.64
C SER A 365 -5.65 4.83 4.46
N GLN A 366 -6.76 4.18 4.13
CA GLN A 366 -7.64 4.57 3.02
C GLN A 366 -6.90 4.61 1.67
N CYS A 367 -5.90 3.74 1.50
CA CYS A 367 -5.11 3.67 0.27
C CYS A 367 -5.67 2.66 -0.72
N VAL A 368 -5.49 2.91 -2.01
CA VAL A 368 -5.97 2.03 -3.10
C VAL A 368 -4.81 1.60 -3.98
N ALA A 369 -4.61 0.29 -4.12
CA ALA A 369 -3.72 -0.29 -5.13
C ALA A 369 -4.58 -0.92 -6.23
N GLU A 370 -4.46 -0.46 -7.47
CA GLU A 370 -5.36 -0.85 -8.55
C GLU A 370 -4.63 -1.29 -9.83
N ASN A 371 -5.10 -2.38 -10.44
CA ASN A 371 -4.69 -2.81 -11.79
C ASN A 371 -3.16 -2.93 -11.94
N ASN A 372 -2.50 -3.46 -10.92
CA ASN A 372 -1.08 -3.77 -10.99
C ASN A 372 -0.88 -5.17 -11.57
N ARG A 373 0.17 -5.32 -12.37
CA ARG A 373 0.50 -6.59 -13.02
C ARG A 373 0.73 -7.75 -12.06
N HIS A 374 1.17 -7.50 -10.82
CA HIS A 374 1.45 -8.55 -9.84
C HIS A 374 0.79 -8.28 -8.47
N ARG A 375 1.21 -7.24 -7.75
CA ARG A 375 0.88 -7.09 -6.31
C ARG A 375 0.14 -5.78 -6.00
N GLY A 376 -0.72 -5.81 -4.98
CA GLY A 376 -1.33 -4.61 -4.42
C GLY A 376 -0.46 -3.97 -3.34
N PHE A 377 -0.49 -4.55 -2.13
CA PHE A 377 0.26 -4.08 -0.97
C PHE A 377 1.31 -5.10 -0.55
N ILE A 378 2.51 -4.63 -0.23
CA ILE A 378 3.58 -5.40 0.38
C ILE A 378 3.95 -4.69 1.69
N ALA A 379 3.76 -5.38 2.81
CA ALA A 379 4.14 -4.95 4.14
C ALA A 379 4.90 -6.08 4.82
N CYS A 380 6.22 -6.05 4.71
CA CYS A 380 7.07 -7.10 5.23
C CYS A 380 8.44 -6.62 5.71
N THR A 381 9.21 -7.51 6.32
CA THR A 381 10.63 -7.26 6.65
C THR A 381 11.56 -7.98 5.68
N GLY A 382 12.59 -7.28 5.23
CA GLY A 382 13.66 -7.77 4.37
C GLY A 382 15.05 -7.70 5.02
N PRO A 383 16.11 -8.04 4.28
CA PRO A 383 17.50 -8.11 4.79
C PRO A 383 18.07 -6.76 5.22
N SER A 384 17.50 -5.65 4.74
CA SER A 384 17.93 -4.29 5.05
C SER A 384 16.97 -3.57 5.99
N THR A 385 16.09 -4.31 6.68
CA THR A 385 15.20 -3.74 7.71
C THR A 385 16.05 -3.13 8.83
N PRO A 386 15.78 -1.86 9.24
CA PRO A 386 16.53 -1.25 10.33
C PRO A 386 16.23 -1.97 11.64
N SER A 387 17.18 -2.01 12.57
CA SER A 387 17.04 -2.67 13.88
C SER A 387 16.74 -1.68 15.02
N LEU A 388 15.95 -0.65 14.75
CA LEU A 388 15.64 0.40 15.74
C LEU A 388 14.65 -0.07 16.81
N ALA A 389 13.72 -0.96 16.43
CA ALA A 389 12.80 -1.63 17.34
C ALA A 389 13.00 -3.16 17.30
N PRO A 390 12.69 -3.89 18.38
CA PRO A 390 12.77 -5.36 18.42
C PRO A 390 11.71 -6.04 17.55
N THR A 391 10.69 -5.30 17.13
CA THR A 391 9.59 -5.76 16.27
C THR A 391 9.20 -4.63 15.34
N THR A 392 9.02 -4.96 14.07
CA THR A 392 8.59 -4.02 13.03
C THR A 392 7.06 -3.95 12.99
N ASN A 393 6.49 -2.74 13.09
CA ASN A 393 5.05 -2.55 13.03
C ASN A 393 4.58 -2.12 11.65
N PHE A 394 3.51 -2.75 11.17
CA PHE A 394 2.75 -2.33 9.99
C PHE A 394 1.27 -2.18 10.35
N TYR A 395 0.66 -1.06 9.96
CA TYR A 395 -0.77 -0.82 10.15
C TYR A 395 -1.44 -0.54 8.82
N LEU A 396 -2.46 -1.32 8.46
CA LEU A 396 -3.26 -1.15 7.26
C LEU A 396 -4.71 -0.96 7.70
N LYS A 397 -5.33 0.16 7.34
CA LYS A 397 -6.74 0.43 7.66
C LYS A 397 -7.52 0.90 6.46
N ALA A 398 -8.66 0.28 6.19
CA ALA A 398 -9.55 0.67 5.10
C ALA A 398 -8.84 0.70 3.72
N CYS A 399 -7.87 -0.19 3.51
CA CYS A 399 -7.12 -0.26 2.26
C CYS A 399 -7.81 -1.18 1.24
N VAL A 400 -7.73 -0.83 -0.04
CA VAL A 400 -8.36 -1.59 -1.12
C VAL A 400 -7.30 -2.02 -2.14
N SER A 401 -7.22 -3.32 -2.36
CA SER A 401 -6.46 -3.93 -3.44
C SER A 401 -7.43 -4.41 -4.51
N LEU A 402 -7.39 -3.81 -5.71
CA LEU A 402 -8.36 -4.00 -6.78
C LEU A 402 -7.68 -4.45 -8.07
N ASP A 403 -8.09 -5.58 -8.65
CA ASP A 403 -7.58 -6.06 -9.95
C ASP A 403 -6.06 -6.25 -10.02
N ASN A 404 -5.42 -6.48 -8.88
CA ASN A 404 -4.01 -6.83 -8.83
C ASN A 404 -3.88 -8.33 -9.09
N LYS A 405 -3.23 -8.72 -10.19
CA LYS A 405 -3.40 -10.08 -10.75
C LYS A 405 -3.05 -11.21 -9.77
N GLU A 406 -1.90 -11.14 -9.11
CA GLU A 406 -1.39 -12.29 -8.34
C GLU A 406 -1.74 -12.22 -6.85
N THR A 407 -1.49 -11.09 -6.19
CA THR A 407 -1.64 -11.00 -4.74
C THR A 407 -2.14 -9.64 -4.31
N GLY A 408 -3.23 -9.62 -3.55
CA GLY A 408 -3.83 -8.40 -3.07
C GLY A 408 -3.00 -7.75 -1.97
N PHE A 409 -2.73 -8.50 -0.90
CA PHE A 409 -1.90 -8.12 0.23
C PHE A 409 -0.86 -9.20 0.50
N LEU A 410 0.41 -8.83 0.55
CA LEU A 410 1.52 -9.66 1.01
C LEU A 410 2.01 -9.10 2.34
N LEU A 411 1.87 -9.88 3.40
CA LEU A 411 2.06 -9.46 4.78
C LEU A 411 3.02 -10.43 5.48
N GLY A 412 4.12 -9.96 6.06
CA GLY A 412 4.93 -10.86 6.88
C GLY A 412 6.41 -10.56 6.96
N THR A 413 7.24 -11.61 6.90
CA THR A 413 8.70 -11.49 7.01
C THR A 413 9.41 -12.36 5.99
N TRP A 414 10.60 -11.92 5.57
CA TRP A 414 11.56 -12.68 4.77
C TRP A 414 12.86 -12.98 5.52
N THR A 415 13.02 -12.39 6.72
CA THR A 415 14.21 -12.47 7.55
C THR A 415 13.87 -12.71 9.00
N ASN A 416 14.88 -12.97 9.83
CA ASN A 416 14.72 -13.22 11.27
C ASN A 416 14.57 -11.90 12.06
N HIS A 417 13.67 -11.04 11.60
CA HIS A 417 13.31 -9.79 12.26
C HIS A 417 11.78 -9.69 12.32
N PRO A 418 11.19 -9.80 13.53
CA PRO A 418 9.77 -10.11 13.66
C PRO A 418 8.89 -8.91 13.34
N VAL A 419 7.66 -9.21 12.93
CA VAL A 419 6.63 -8.21 12.65
C VAL A 419 5.44 -8.28 13.58
N ASN A 420 4.79 -7.14 13.74
CA ASN A 420 3.43 -7.01 14.22
C ASN A 420 2.62 -6.27 13.14
N ILE A 421 1.78 -7.01 12.41
CA ILE A 421 0.97 -6.49 11.31
C ILE A 421 -0.50 -6.51 11.72
N VAL A 422 -1.17 -5.37 11.59
CA VAL A 422 -2.61 -5.26 11.79
C VAL A 422 -3.25 -4.73 10.50
N CYS A 423 -4.15 -5.53 9.93
CA CYS A 423 -5.05 -5.10 8.86
C CYS A 423 -6.47 -5.06 9.39
N ASP A 424 -7.11 -3.90 9.28
CA ASP A 424 -8.48 -3.65 9.74
C ASP A 424 -9.30 -3.06 8.59
N GLU A 425 -10.46 -3.64 8.31
CA GLU A 425 -11.36 -3.19 7.24
C GLU A 425 -10.68 -3.15 5.84
N CYS A 426 -9.79 -4.09 5.55
CA CYS A 426 -9.09 -4.15 4.25
C CYS A 426 -9.80 -5.06 3.25
N TYR A 427 -9.79 -4.66 1.97
CA TYR A 427 -10.52 -5.34 0.89
C TYR A 427 -9.58 -5.80 -0.21
N SER A 428 -9.54 -7.09 -0.48
CA SER A 428 -8.83 -7.69 -1.62
C SER A 428 -9.84 -8.16 -2.65
N LEU A 429 -9.84 -7.54 -3.83
CA LEU A 429 -10.86 -7.72 -4.85
C LEU A 429 -10.20 -8.12 -6.16
N ARG A 430 -10.48 -9.36 -6.61
CA ARG A 430 -10.05 -9.90 -7.90
C ARG A 430 -8.55 -10.18 -8.02
N SER A 431 -7.93 -10.62 -6.92
CA SER A 431 -6.58 -11.19 -6.91
C SER A 431 -6.63 -12.71 -6.80
N GLU A 432 -5.67 -13.42 -7.42
CA GLU A 432 -5.52 -14.88 -7.25
C GLU A 432 -5.32 -15.26 -5.76
N LYS A 433 -4.55 -14.45 -5.02
CA LYS A 433 -4.40 -14.57 -3.57
C LYS A 433 -4.90 -13.30 -2.89
N GLY A 434 -5.88 -13.43 -2.01
CA GLY A 434 -6.47 -12.29 -1.31
C GLY A 434 -5.48 -11.64 -0.36
N PHE A 435 -5.21 -12.35 0.75
CA PHE A 435 -4.23 -12.02 1.77
C PHE A 435 -3.22 -13.16 1.87
N LEU A 436 -1.98 -12.91 1.46
CA LEU A 436 -0.86 -13.84 1.60
C LEU A 436 -0.03 -13.43 2.82
N MET A 437 -0.01 -14.31 3.82
CA MET A 437 0.76 -14.15 5.05
C MET A 437 2.04 -14.98 4.94
N THR A 438 3.19 -14.35 5.15
CA THR A 438 4.50 -15.01 5.09
C THR A 438 5.16 -15.02 6.45
N ILE A 439 5.46 -16.21 6.98
CA ILE A 439 6.11 -16.35 8.28
C ILE A 439 7.53 -16.86 8.09
N PHE A 440 8.49 -16.11 8.63
CA PHE A 440 9.89 -16.51 8.74
C PHE A 440 10.39 -16.46 10.18
N ASP A 441 9.91 -15.52 11.00
CA ASP A 441 10.26 -15.40 12.42
C ASP A 441 9.15 -15.98 13.31
N HIS A 442 9.55 -16.75 14.31
CA HIS A 442 8.62 -17.42 15.22
C HIS A 442 7.90 -16.46 16.18
N ARG A 443 8.26 -15.17 16.20
CA ARG A 443 7.61 -14.11 16.98
C ARG A 443 6.62 -13.29 16.15
N ASP A 444 6.47 -13.58 14.85
CA ASP A 444 5.57 -12.85 13.97
C ASP A 444 4.14 -12.88 14.50
N VAL A 445 3.48 -11.72 14.44
CA VAL A 445 2.06 -11.55 14.75
C VAL A 445 1.39 -10.85 13.58
N ILE A 446 0.41 -11.50 12.97
CA ILE A 446 -0.40 -10.93 11.90
C ILE A 446 -1.87 -11.06 12.31
N THR A 447 -2.58 -9.94 12.35
CA THR A 447 -4.00 -9.87 12.71
C THR A 447 -4.78 -9.22 11.58
N LEU A 448 -5.77 -9.94 11.06
CA LEU A 448 -6.73 -9.48 10.06
C LEU A 448 -8.10 -9.39 10.75
N THR A 449 -8.72 -8.22 10.72
CA THR A 449 -10.02 -7.96 11.34
C THR A 449 -10.94 -7.25 10.36
N ASN A 450 -12.19 -7.70 10.24
CA ASN A 450 -13.18 -7.11 9.31
C ASN A 450 -12.69 -7.06 7.84
N CYS A 451 -11.77 -7.94 7.46
CA CYS A 451 -11.20 -7.96 6.11
C CYS A 451 -12.09 -8.76 5.15
N TYR A 452 -12.11 -8.37 3.89
CA TYR A 452 -12.90 -9.02 2.84
C TYR A 452 -12.03 -9.44 1.66
N ALA A 453 -12.19 -10.66 1.17
CA ALA A 453 -11.49 -11.18 0.00
C ALA A 453 -12.46 -11.73 -1.05
N TYR A 454 -12.58 -11.07 -2.20
CA TYR A 454 -13.25 -11.61 -3.39
C TYR A 454 -12.23 -12.22 -4.35
N ILE A 455 -12.36 -13.51 -4.57
CA ILE A 455 -11.43 -14.34 -5.33
C ILE A 455 -12.06 -14.71 -6.68
N PRO A 456 -11.43 -14.33 -7.81
CA PRO A 456 -11.95 -14.64 -9.13
C PRO A 456 -11.61 -16.09 -9.52
N ASN A 457 -12.37 -16.65 -10.47
CA ASN A 457 -12.01 -17.91 -11.09
C ASN A 457 -10.89 -17.70 -12.13
N VAL A 458 -9.68 -18.13 -11.79
CA VAL A 458 -8.53 -18.10 -12.72
C VAL A 458 -8.19 -19.53 -13.13
N ALA A 459 -8.32 -19.81 -14.43
CA ALA A 459 -8.06 -21.12 -14.98
C ALA A 459 -6.61 -21.58 -14.70
N GLY A 460 -6.45 -22.79 -14.19
CA GLY A 460 -5.13 -23.38 -13.90
C GLY A 460 -4.44 -22.88 -12.63
N VAL A 461 -5.04 -21.94 -11.89
CA VAL A 461 -4.45 -21.39 -10.65
C VAL A 461 -5.27 -21.84 -9.44
N ASP A 462 -4.58 -22.20 -8.37
CA ASP A 462 -5.21 -22.45 -7.07
C ASP A 462 -5.29 -21.14 -6.30
N SER A 463 -6.42 -20.46 -6.48
CA SER A 463 -6.70 -19.16 -5.86
C SER A 463 -7.14 -19.33 -4.40
N VAL A 464 -6.68 -18.47 -3.51
CA VAL A 464 -6.88 -18.61 -2.05
C VAL A 464 -7.23 -17.25 -1.44
N ALA A 465 -8.27 -17.20 -0.62
CA ALA A 465 -8.69 -15.94 0.00
C ALA A 465 -7.69 -15.50 1.09
N TYR A 466 -7.38 -16.39 2.01
CA TYR A 466 -6.42 -16.17 3.10
C TYR A 466 -5.39 -17.29 3.07
N ALA A 467 -4.19 -16.97 2.60
CA ALA A 467 -3.12 -17.93 2.42
C ALA A 467 -2.06 -17.74 3.49
N LEU A 468 -1.64 -18.85 4.10
CA LEU A 468 -0.45 -18.89 4.93
C LEU A 468 0.68 -19.60 4.17
N GLN A 469 1.82 -18.92 4.09
CA GLN A 469 3.08 -19.48 3.65
C GLN A 469 4.10 -19.37 4.77
N ASN A 470 4.76 -20.49 5.08
CA ASN A 470 5.68 -20.54 6.19
C ASN A 470 7.00 -21.19 5.75
N TYR A 471 8.09 -20.46 5.92
CA TYR A 471 9.44 -20.95 5.64
C TYR A 471 9.91 -21.87 6.75
N GLU A 472 10.58 -22.99 6.41
CA GLU A 472 11.02 -23.97 7.40
C GLU A 472 11.86 -23.30 8.50
N MET A 473 11.22 -23.09 9.65
CA MET A 473 11.81 -22.44 10.80
C MET A 473 12.78 -23.40 11.48
N GLY A 474 13.96 -22.89 11.87
CA GLY A 474 14.95 -23.65 12.61
C GLY A 474 14.34 -24.41 13.79
N THR A 475 14.69 -25.69 13.91
CA THR A 475 14.18 -26.59 14.95
C THR A 475 14.72 -26.17 16.32
N GLY A 476 13.93 -25.49 17.16
CA GLY A 476 14.35 -25.20 18.54
C GLY A 476 13.64 -24.09 19.31
N SER A 477 12.82 -23.23 18.67
CA SER A 477 12.12 -22.16 19.38
C SER A 477 10.90 -22.66 20.16
N THR A 478 10.68 -22.13 21.36
CA THR A 478 9.49 -22.37 22.20
C THR A 478 8.34 -21.41 21.89
N VAL A 479 8.62 -20.32 21.19
CA VAL A 479 7.63 -19.33 20.75
C VAL A 479 7.19 -19.67 19.33
N THR A 480 5.93 -19.37 19.01
CA THR A 480 5.30 -19.74 17.73
C THR A 480 4.55 -18.54 17.18
N ALA A 481 4.70 -18.29 15.88
CA ALA A 481 4.07 -17.15 15.21
C ALA A 481 2.54 -17.23 15.34
N LYS A 482 1.88 -16.08 15.38
CA LYS A 482 0.43 -15.96 15.61
C LYS A 482 -0.23 -15.32 14.41
N ILE A 483 -1.22 -16.02 13.87
CA ILE A 483 -2.09 -15.54 12.79
C ILE A 483 -3.51 -15.49 13.32
N ASN A 484 -4.13 -14.32 13.27
CA ASN A 484 -5.50 -14.12 13.72
C ASN A 484 -6.36 -13.62 12.55
N ILE A 485 -7.46 -14.33 12.28
CA ILE A 485 -8.46 -13.98 11.27
C ILE A 485 -9.79 -13.87 12.02
N ILE A 486 -10.28 -12.64 12.17
CA ILE A 486 -11.41 -12.31 13.05
C ILE A 486 -12.44 -11.51 12.26
N ASP A 487 -13.70 -11.93 12.26
CA ASP A 487 -14.79 -11.23 11.56
C ASP A 487 -14.52 -10.99 10.06
N CYS A 488 -13.71 -11.85 9.45
CA CYS A 488 -13.34 -11.76 8.04
C CYS A 488 -14.40 -12.39 7.14
N VAL A 489 -14.35 -12.07 5.85
CA VAL A 489 -15.24 -12.65 4.84
C VAL A 489 -14.47 -13.03 3.58
N SER A 490 -14.79 -14.20 3.04
CA SER A 490 -14.30 -14.68 1.76
C SER A 490 -15.46 -14.85 0.77
N ASP A 491 -15.22 -14.55 -0.50
CA ASP A 491 -16.19 -14.72 -1.58
C ASP A 491 -15.50 -15.27 -2.82
N PHE A 492 -15.85 -16.50 -3.19
CA PHE A 492 -15.28 -17.20 -4.35
C PHE A 492 -16.11 -17.01 -5.63
N GLY A 493 -17.08 -16.09 -5.67
CA GLY A 493 -17.92 -15.86 -6.85
C GLY A 493 -18.64 -17.13 -7.33
N LEU A 494 -18.65 -17.36 -8.65
CA LEU A 494 -19.26 -18.55 -9.30
C LEU A 494 -18.19 -19.63 -9.61
N LEU A 495 -17.45 -20.06 -8.60
CA LEU A 495 -16.27 -20.92 -8.78
C LEU A 495 -16.57 -22.41 -8.96
N ASP A 496 -15.57 -23.13 -9.47
CA ASP A 496 -15.53 -24.59 -9.58
C ASP A 496 -15.40 -25.23 -8.19
N TYR A 497 -16.53 -25.69 -7.67
CA TYR A 497 -16.64 -26.32 -6.35
C TYR A 497 -15.81 -27.61 -6.21
N THR A 498 -15.39 -28.25 -7.33
CA THR A 498 -14.64 -29.51 -7.26
C THR A 498 -13.24 -29.32 -6.66
N LYS A 499 -12.55 -28.24 -7.00
CA LYS A 499 -11.24 -27.91 -6.43
C LYS A 499 -11.32 -27.55 -4.95
N LEU A 500 -12.37 -26.82 -4.57
CA LEU A 500 -12.63 -26.44 -3.19
C LEU A 500 -12.80 -27.67 -2.28
N GLN A 501 -13.40 -28.75 -2.78
CA GLN A 501 -13.52 -30.02 -2.06
C GLN A 501 -12.32 -30.98 -2.25
N SER A 502 -11.46 -30.74 -3.24
CA SER A 502 -10.29 -31.58 -3.51
C SER A 502 -9.26 -31.52 -2.38
N GLN A 503 -8.71 -32.69 -2.05
CA GLN A 503 -7.60 -32.85 -1.10
C GLN A 503 -6.22 -32.60 -1.73
N THR A 504 -6.14 -32.46 -3.05
CA THR A 504 -4.88 -32.25 -3.78
C THR A 504 -4.66 -30.82 -4.24
N SER A 505 -5.68 -29.96 -4.12
CA SER A 505 -5.65 -28.54 -4.47
C SER A 505 -5.54 -27.67 -3.22
N ASP A 506 -4.80 -26.56 -3.33
CA ASP A 506 -4.66 -25.56 -2.27
C ASP A 506 -5.79 -24.51 -2.29
N MET A 507 -6.69 -24.55 -3.28
CA MET A 507 -7.84 -23.63 -3.36
C MET A 507 -8.74 -23.80 -2.14
N ALA A 508 -8.91 -22.73 -1.35
CA ALA A 508 -9.72 -22.68 -0.13
C ALA A 508 -9.92 -21.25 0.37
N ASP A 509 -10.89 -21.04 1.27
CA ASP A 509 -11.05 -19.80 2.01
C ASP A 509 -9.82 -19.51 2.88
N PHE A 510 -9.35 -20.54 3.59
CA PHE A 510 -8.05 -20.52 4.25
C PHE A 510 -7.20 -21.72 3.83
N ALA A 511 -5.96 -21.46 3.40
CA ALA A 511 -5.02 -22.53 3.08
C ALA A 511 -3.61 -22.28 3.64
N CYS A 512 -3.02 -23.30 4.26
CA CYS A 512 -1.57 -23.39 4.38
C CYS A 512 -1.00 -23.95 3.06
N LEU A 513 -0.27 -23.13 2.31
CA LEU A 513 0.19 -23.46 0.96
C LEU A 513 1.23 -24.59 0.96
N THR A 514 1.16 -25.44 -0.06
CA THR A 514 2.09 -26.57 -0.27
C THR A 514 3.20 -26.28 -1.26
N SER A 515 2.92 -25.42 -2.24
CA SER A 515 3.89 -25.05 -3.27
C SER A 515 4.77 -23.89 -2.78
N PRO A 516 6.10 -23.96 -2.96
CA PRO A 516 6.93 -22.77 -2.81
C PRO A 516 6.51 -21.71 -3.85
N VAL A 517 6.44 -20.43 -3.46
CA VAL A 517 6.61 -19.36 -4.46
C VAL A 517 8.03 -19.51 -5.03
N PRO A 518 8.33 -18.97 -6.24
CA PRO A 518 9.52 -19.26 -7.04
C PRO A 518 10.91 -19.14 -6.38
N TYR A 519 11.01 -18.74 -5.12
CA TYR A 519 12.27 -18.41 -4.47
C TYR A 519 12.73 -19.34 -3.34
N ARG A 520 11.86 -20.12 -2.66
CA ARG A 520 12.32 -21.00 -1.55
C ARG A 520 11.34 -22.14 -1.23
N SER A 521 11.86 -23.36 -1.00
CA SER A 521 11.10 -24.52 -0.50
C SER A 521 10.44 -24.21 0.86
N SER A 522 9.12 -24.28 0.93
CA SER A 522 8.36 -24.03 2.16
C SER A 522 7.00 -24.71 2.10
N GLY A 523 6.47 -25.16 3.24
CA GLY A 523 5.11 -25.67 3.35
C GLY A 523 4.57 -25.63 4.78
N GLY A 524 3.35 -25.09 4.88
CA GLY A 524 2.42 -24.91 6.02
C GLY A 524 2.87 -24.96 7.50
N GLY A 525 4.11 -24.58 7.81
CA GLY A 525 4.81 -24.73 9.09
C GLY A 525 4.15 -24.27 10.41
N LYS A 526 4.98 -24.13 11.46
CA LYS A 526 4.58 -23.95 12.87
C LYS A 526 3.98 -22.57 13.15
N ALA A 527 2.66 -22.45 13.11
CA ALA A 527 1.94 -21.24 13.54
C ALA A 527 0.76 -21.57 14.46
N VAL A 528 0.42 -20.66 15.37
CA VAL A 528 -0.88 -20.65 16.06
C VAL A 528 -1.83 -19.82 15.21
N ILE A 529 -2.81 -20.49 14.62
CA ILE A 529 -3.78 -19.91 13.69
C ILE A 529 -5.12 -19.86 14.41
N THR A 530 -5.59 -18.64 14.69
CA THR A 530 -6.90 -18.37 15.26
C THR A 530 -7.83 -17.89 14.16
N ILE A 531 -8.94 -18.60 13.97
CA ILE A 531 -10.02 -18.24 13.05
C ILE A 531 -11.26 -18.07 13.90
N ASP A 532 -11.85 -16.88 13.90
CA ASP A 532 -13.01 -16.55 14.73
C ASP A 532 -14.05 -15.79 13.90
N ASN A 533 -15.28 -16.28 13.90
CA ASN A 533 -16.40 -15.70 13.14
C ASN A 533 -16.05 -15.45 11.66
N PHE A 534 -15.35 -16.39 11.02
CA PHE A 534 -14.99 -16.29 9.61
C PHE A 534 -16.14 -16.83 8.75
N VAL A 535 -16.52 -16.10 7.72
CA VAL A 535 -17.68 -16.43 6.87
C VAL A 535 -17.30 -16.49 5.39
N ASN A 536 -17.89 -17.44 4.66
CA ASN A 536 -17.91 -17.44 3.20
C ASN A 536 -19.23 -16.87 2.68
N ALA A 537 -19.20 -15.83 1.85
CA ALA A 537 -20.40 -15.10 1.39
C ALA A 537 -21.34 -15.90 0.47
N LYS A 538 -20.91 -17.05 -0.09
CA LYS A 538 -21.67 -17.82 -1.10
C LYS A 538 -21.95 -19.27 -0.73
N GLN A 539 -21.11 -19.90 0.09
CA GLN A 539 -21.21 -21.34 0.39
C GLN A 539 -22.16 -21.68 1.55
N ALA A 540 -23.39 -21.17 1.54
CA ALA A 540 -24.27 -21.28 2.71
C ALA A 540 -23.55 -20.90 4.03
N ASN A 541 -22.62 -19.95 3.96
CA ASN A 541 -21.73 -19.49 5.03
C ASN A 541 -20.63 -20.47 5.50
N SER A 542 -20.40 -21.60 4.81
CA SER A 542 -19.34 -22.56 5.13
C SER A 542 -17.96 -22.09 4.67
N VAL A 543 -17.01 -22.02 5.59
CA VAL A 543 -15.59 -21.75 5.32
C VAL A 543 -14.83 -23.05 5.10
N ILE A 544 -14.10 -23.13 3.99
CA ILE A 544 -13.21 -24.24 3.64
C ILE A 544 -11.81 -23.96 4.17
N ILE A 545 -11.32 -24.85 5.03
CA ILE A 545 -9.99 -24.76 5.64
C ILE A 545 -9.15 -25.95 5.19
N LYS A 546 -7.97 -25.66 4.64
CA LYS A 546 -7.00 -26.69 4.20
C LYS A 546 -5.62 -26.46 4.76
N CYS A 547 -4.94 -27.54 5.13
CA CYS A 547 -3.53 -27.50 5.49
C CYS A 547 -2.86 -28.83 5.13
N ARG A 548 -2.13 -28.86 4.02
CA ARG A 548 -1.55 -30.10 3.48
C ARG A 548 -0.09 -30.32 3.85
N LYS A 549 0.55 -29.34 4.50
CA LYS A 549 1.94 -29.46 4.97
C LYS A 549 2.12 -28.67 6.27
N GLY A 550 3.15 -29.03 7.06
CA GLY A 550 3.48 -28.41 8.34
C GLY A 550 2.64 -28.91 9.51
N ASP A 551 2.89 -28.36 10.70
CA ASP A 551 2.35 -28.80 11.99
C ASP A 551 1.73 -27.64 12.80
N PRO A 552 0.75 -26.90 12.26
CA PRO A 552 0.15 -25.75 12.93
C PRO A 552 -0.71 -26.14 14.15
N THR A 553 -1.02 -25.13 14.97
CA THR A 553 -2.09 -25.18 15.97
C THR A 553 -3.28 -24.38 15.44
N PHE A 554 -4.39 -25.05 15.13
CA PHE A 554 -5.64 -24.41 14.72
C PHE A 554 -6.56 -24.20 15.93
N ARG A 555 -7.06 -22.97 16.08
CA ARG A 555 -8.14 -22.59 17.00
C ARG A 555 -9.24 -21.96 16.18
N ILE A 556 -10.28 -22.74 15.89
CA ILE A 556 -11.39 -22.33 15.04
C ILE A 556 -12.60 -22.14 15.95
N ASN A 557 -13.18 -20.95 15.93
CA ASN A 557 -14.28 -20.58 16.80
C ASN A 557 -15.44 -19.99 15.98
N ASN A 558 -16.68 -20.20 16.47
CA ASN A 558 -17.87 -19.48 16.00
C ASN A 558 -18.07 -19.52 14.47
N SER A 559 -17.70 -20.63 13.82
CA SER A 559 -17.65 -20.72 12.36
C SER A 559 -18.37 -21.96 11.83
N TYR A 560 -19.04 -21.83 10.70
CA TYR A 560 -19.55 -22.96 9.92
C TYR A 560 -18.44 -23.39 8.96
N VAL A 561 -17.95 -24.63 9.06
CA VAL A 561 -16.68 -25.03 8.42
C VAL A 561 -16.77 -26.35 7.66
N THR A 562 -16.01 -26.43 6.57
CA THR A 562 -15.65 -27.68 5.88
C THR A 562 -14.14 -27.85 5.92
N ILE A 563 -13.66 -29.06 6.22
CA ILE A 563 -12.21 -29.32 6.36
C ILE A 563 -11.82 -30.48 5.46
N PRO A 564 -11.64 -30.27 4.15
CA PRO A 564 -11.35 -31.36 3.22
C PRO A 564 -10.07 -32.12 3.59
N ILE A 565 -9.07 -31.38 4.11
CA ILE A 565 -7.82 -31.96 4.59
C ILE A 565 -7.05 -31.00 5.51
N ILE A 566 -6.75 -31.46 6.72
CA ILE A 566 -5.62 -30.96 7.51
C ILE A 566 -4.70 -32.16 7.72
N GLN A 567 -3.62 -32.24 6.95
CA GLN A 567 -2.78 -33.42 6.84
C GLN A 567 -1.96 -33.68 8.10
N ASP A 568 -1.43 -32.63 8.75
CA ASP A 568 -0.73 -32.75 10.04
C ASP A 568 -0.92 -31.48 10.89
N PHE A 569 -0.72 -31.60 12.20
CA PHE A 569 -1.01 -30.53 13.17
C PHE A 569 -0.42 -30.85 14.55
N LYS A 570 -0.26 -29.79 15.36
CA LYS A 570 0.03 -29.89 16.80
C LYS A 570 -1.25 -29.94 17.63
N GLU A 571 -2.23 -29.11 17.29
CA GLU A 571 -3.56 -29.11 17.88
C GLU A 571 -4.57 -28.63 16.82
N VAL A 572 -5.72 -29.28 16.75
CA VAL A 572 -6.92 -28.75 16.08
C VAL A 572 -8.00 -28.64 17.14
N ARG A 573 -8.38 -27.40 17.47
CA ARG A 573 -9.45 -27.09 18.42
C ARG A 573 -10.58 -26.36 17.71
N LEU A 574 -11.78 -26.92 17.80
CA LEU A 574 -13.02 -26.31 17.32
C LEU A 574 -13.92 -25.99 18.52
N THR A 575 -14.38 -24.74 18.61
CA THR A 575 -15.26 -24.27 19.69
C THR A 575 -16.47 -23.56 19.11
N ASN A 576 -17.68 -23.98 19.46
CA ASN A 576 -18.90 -23.38 18.90
C ASN A 576 -18.90 -23.37 17.36
N CYS A 577 -18.46 -24.48 16.76
CA CYS A 577 -18.40 -24.65 15.30
C CYS A 577 -19.44 -25.65 14.83
N VAL A 578 -19.91 -25.46 13.60
CA VAL A 578 -20.72 -26.47 12.91
C VAL A 578 -19.87 -27.00 11.74
N LEU A 579 -19.59 -28.29 11.73
CA LEU A 579 -18.94 -28.98 10.62
C LEU A 579 -20.03 -29.41 9.64
N THR A 580 -19.91 -28.99 8.37
CA THR A 580 -20.96 -29.17 7.36
C THR A 580 -21.28 -30.64 7.06
N THR A 581 -22.25 -30.87 6.19
CA THR A 581 -22.61 -32.21 5.69
C THR A 581 -21.56 -32.86 4.78
N LEU A 582 -20.50 -32.12 4.42
CA LEU A 582 -19.41 -32.62 3.58
C LEU A 582 -18.46 -33.53 4.36
N ASP A 583 -17.47 -34.10 3.68
CA ASP A 583 -16.45 -34.91 4.34
C ASP A 583 -15.32 -34.05 4.90
N HIS A 584 -14.85 -34.46 6.07
CA HIS A 584 -13.79 -33.83 6.82
C HIS A 584 -12.66 -34.81 7.09
N GLU A 585 -11.42 -34.37 6.93
CA GLU A 585 -10.24 -35.20 7.20
C GLU A 585 -9.20 -34.46 8.03
N LEU A 586 -8.88 -35.04 9.19
CA LEU A 586 -7.87 -34.55 10.12
C LEU A 586 -6.79 -35.62 10.33
N GLY A 587 -5.57 -35.28 9.98
CA GLY A 587 -4.35 -36.00 10.31
C GLY A 587 -4.07 -37.17 9.38
N ASN A 588 -2.91 -37.76 9.59
CA ASN A 588 -2.45 -38.94 8.87
C ASN A 588 -1.83 -39.96 9.84
N ALA A 589 -1.37 -41.09 9.33
CA ALA A 589 -0.83 -42.17 10.18
C ALA A 589 0.36 -41.76 11.07
N ALA A 590 1.10 -40.71 10.70
CA ALA A 590 2.23 -40.17 11.45
C ALA A 590 1.85 -39.05 12.44
N SER A 591 0.65 -38.46 12.31
CA SER A 591 0.23 -37.30 13.11
C SER A 591 0.26 -37.58 14.62
N LEU A 592 0.77 -36.59 15.37
CA LEU A 592 0.91 -36.63 16.83
C LEU A 592 -0.02 -35.64 17.55
N GLY A 593 -0.64 -34.73 16.81
CA GLY A 593 -1.41 -33.62 17.38
C GLY A 593 -2.70 -34.03 18.07
N ASN A 594 -3.17 -33.15 18.94
CA ASN A 594 -4.43 -33.32 19.66
C ASN A 594 -5.61 -32.77 18.86
N VAL A 595 -6.77 -33.41 18.96
CA VAL A 595 -8.03 -32.91 18.39
C VAL A 595 -9.02 -32.64 19.52
N THR A 596 -9.65 -31.47 19.50
CA THR A 596 -10.65 -31.08 20.50
C THR A 596 -11.85 -30.43 19.83
N LEU A 597 -13.05 -30.94 20.08
CA LEU A 597 -14.32 -30.33 19.68
C LEU A 597 -15.10 -29.99 20.96
N ILE A 598 -15.57 -28.75 21.05
CA ILE A 598 -16.26 -28.21 22.22
C ILE A 598 -17.49 -27.45 21.74
N ASP A 599 -18.65 -27.71 22.35
CA ASP A 599 -19.89 -26.97 22.06
C ASP A 599 -20.20 -26.92 20.56
N SER A 600 -19.87 -27.98 19.82
CA SER A 600 -19.85 -28.01 18.36
C SER A 600 -20.83 -29.03 17.79
N GLU A 601 -21.15 -28.92 16.50
CA GLU A 601 -22.00 -29.87 15.78
C GLU A 601 -21.23 -30.50 14.61
N LEU A 602 -21.35 -31.82 14.42
CA LEU A 602 -20.89 -32.54 13.23
C LEU A 602 -22.09 -33.02 12.42
N GLN A 603 -22.22 -32.55 11.18
CA GLN A 603 -23.29 -32.95 10.26
C GLN A 603 -22.82 -33.96 9.19
N GLY A 604 -21.54 -33.92 8.82
CA GLY A 604 -20.93 -34.74 7.77
C GLY A 604 -20.08 -35.89 8.29
N GLY A 605 -19.25 -36.45 7.40
CA GLY A 605 -18.28 -37.47 7.76
C GLY A 605 -17.01 -36.83 8.33
N LEU A 606 -16.49 -37.33 9.44
CA LEU A 606 -15.22 -36.84 10.00
C LEU A 606 -14.27 -38.00 10.23
N ARG A 607 -13.20 -38.06 9.45
CA ARG A 607 -12.09 -38.99 9.66
C ARG A 607 -10.98 -38.31 10.46
N ILE A 608 -10.62 -38.89 11.59
CA ILE A 608 -9.50 -38.43 12.42
C ILE A 608 -8.46 -39.53 12.51
N THR A 609 -7.24 -39.24 12.05
CA THR A 609 -6.08 -40.13 12.16
C THR A 609 -5.00 -39.42 12.98
N THR A 610 -4.81 -39.82 14.24
CA THR A 610 -3.73 -39.27 15.08
C THR A 610 -3.34 -40.22 16.22
N LYS A 611 -2.09 -40.10 16.67
CA LYS A 611 -1.57 -40.73 17.90
C LYS A 611 -1.83 -39.90 19.15
N GLY A 612 -2.23 -38.64 18.99
CA GLY A 612 -2.55 -37.70 20.06
C GLY A 612 -3.91 -37.94 20.71
N ARG A 613 -4.25 -37.07 21.67
CA ARG A 613 -5.52 -37.09 22.40
C ARG A 613 -6.66 -36.58 21.52
N MET A 614 -7.82 -37.21 21.64
CA MET A 614 -9.07 -36.74 21.03
C MET A 614 -10.07 -36.43 22.15
N THR A 615 -10.64 -35.23 22.17
CA THR A 615 -11.60 -34.80 23.20
C THR A 615 -12.82 -34.19 22.55
N PHE A 616 -14.00 -34.69 22.89
CA PHE A 616 -15.28 -34.18 22.44
C PHE A 616 -16.09 -33.84 23.69
N ARG A 617 -16.53 -32.59 23.81
CA ARG A 617 -17.29 -32.12 24.95
C ARG A 617 -18.51 -31.34 24.49
N ASN A 618 -19.68 -31.68 25.03
CA ASN A 618 -20.95 -31.04 24.68
C ASN A 618 -21.11 -30.91 23.14
N THR A 619 -20.80 -31.99 22.42
CA THR A 619 -20.78 -32.00 20.95
C THR A 619 -21.98 -32.79 20.44
N LEU A 620 -22.71 -32.20 19.49
CA LEU A 620 -23.82 -32.84 18.78
C LEU A 620 -23.32 -33.51 17.51
N PHE A 621 -23.47 -34.82 17.41
CA PHE A 621 -23.15 -35.60 16.22
C PHE A 621 -24.45 -35.93 15.48
N ARG A 622 -24.85 -35.07 14.54
CA ARG A 622 -26.02 -35.25 13.66
C ARG A 622 -25.57 -35.70 12.27
N VAL A 623 -24.97 -36.89 12.23
CA VAL A 623 -24.22 -37.34 11.05
C VAL A 623 -25.16 -37.79 9.93
N ALA A 624 -24.96 -37.26 8.72
CA ALA A 624 -25.75 -37.59 7.53
C ALA A 624 -25.72 -39.10 7.17
N ALA A 625 -26.71 -39.54 6.39
CA ALA A 625 -26.80 -40.91 5.92
C ALA A 625 -25.54 -41.32 5.15
N GLY A 626 -25.01 -42.52 5.44
CA GLY A 626 -23.77 -43.04 4.84
C GLY A 626 -22.47 -42.38 5.33
N LYS A 627 -22.52 -41.41 6.25
CA LYS A 627 -21.35 -40.76 6.86
C LYS A 627 -21.09 -41.30 8.27
N ALA A 628 -19.90 -41.09 8.83
CA ALA A 628 -19.56 -41.47 10.20
C ALA A 628 -18.47 -40.55 10.78
N LEU A 629 -18.36 -40.54 12.11
CA LEU A 629 -17.14 -40.17 12.81
C LEU A 629 -16.20 -41.38 12.80
N SER A 630 -15.20 -41.38 11.92
CA SER A 630 -14.22 -42.45 11.79
C SER A 630 -12.94 -42.10 12.56
N LEU A 631 -12.69 -42.80 13.66
CA LEU A 631 -11.54 -42.63 14.51
C LEU A 631 -10.49 -43.70 14.21
N VAL A 632 -9.37 -43.30 13.62
CA VAL A 632 -8.24 -44.17 13.30
C VAL A 632 -7.13 -43.91 14.30
N ARG A 633 -6.83 -44.92 15.12
CA ARG A 633 -5.90 -44.76 16.25
C ARG A 633 -4.78 -45.80 16.24
N SER A 634 -3.55 -45.27 16.33
CA SER A 634 -2.31 -46.04 16.41
C SER A 634 -1.42 -45.66 17.59
N GLY A 635 -1.87 -44.74 18.47
CA GLY A 635 -1.11 -44.22 19.63
C GLY A 635 -1.79 -44.48 20.99
N VAL A 636 -1.04 -44.34 22.08
CA VAL A 636 -1.46 -44.71 23.44
C VAL A 636 -2.33 -43.68 24.18
N GLU A 637 -2.65 -42.54 23.58
CA GLU A 637 -3.48 -41.51 24.23
C GLU A 637 -4.96 -41.93 24.36
N PHE A 638 -5.77 -41.08 25.02
CA PHE A 638 -7.20 -41.30 25.24
C PHE A 638 -8.09 -40.58 24.22
N THR A 639 -9.25 -41.16 23.98
CA THR A 639 -10.38 -40.55 23.26
C THR A 639 -11.52 -40.45 24.26
N GLN A 640 -11.99 -39.23 24.50
CA GLN A 640 -13.03 -38.97 25.48
C GLN A 640 -14.19 -38.23 24.81
N PHE A 641 -15.40 -38.73 25.06
CA PHE A 641 -16.66 -38.07 24.79
C PHE A 641 -17.32 -37.75 26.13
N SER A 642 -17.72 -36.49 26.34
CA SER A 642 -18.36 -36.04 27.56
C SER A 642 -19.53 -35.13 27.22
N ASP A 643 -20.73 -35.44 27.74
CA ASP A 643 -21.96 -34.69 27.49
C ASP A 643 -22.33 -34.62 26.00
N CYS A 644 -21.97 -35.64 25.22
CA CYS A 644 -22.18 -35.64 23.77
C CYS A 644 -23.54 -36.24 23.40
N ARG A 645 -24.15 -35.73 22.33
CA ARG A 645 -25.38 -36.29 21.76
C ARG A 645 -25.11 -36.84 20.37
N PHE A 646 -25.58 -38.05 20.09
CA PHE A 646 -25.42 -38.74 18.83
C PHE A 646 -26.79 -39.01 18.22
N GLU A 647 -27.08 -38.44 17.05
CA GLU A 647 -28.36 -38.54 16.36
C GLU A 647 -28.15 -39.06 14.92
N LYS A 648 -28.80 -40.17 14.55
CA LYS A 648 -28.77 -40.69 13.18
C LYS A 648 -29.96 -41.59 12.88
N ASN A 649 -30.34 -41.74 11.61
CA ASN A 649 -31.27 -42.79 11.18
C ASN A 649 -30.54 -44.13 11.09
N MET A 650 -30.78 -45.01 12.05
CA MET A 650 -30.07 -46.28 12.18
C MET A 650 -30.64 -47.40 11.30
N THR A 651 -31.79 -47.19 10.63
CA THR A 651 -32.41 -48.20 9.74
C THR A 651 -31.81 -48.25 8.34
N THR A 652 -31.26 -47.13 7.87
CA THR A 652 -30.73 -46.99 6.50
C THR A 652 -29.28 -46.51 6.47
N ALA A 653 -28.65 -46.33 7.64
CA ALA A 653 -27.29 -45.83 7.74
C ALA A 653 -26.43 -46.71 8.65
N GLY A 654 -25.12 -46.76 8.37
CA GLY A 654 -24.13 -47.42 9.24
C GLY A 654 -23.95 -46.69 10.58
N ALA A 655 -23.00 -47.14 11.40
CA ALA A 655 -22.72 -46.56 12.71
C ALA A 655 -22.47 -45.04 12.69
N ILE A 656 -22.71 -44.38 13.84
CA ILE A 656 -22.38 -42.96 14.02
C ILE A 656 -20.88 -42.82 14.26
N VAL A 657 -20.32 -43.67 15.13
CA VAL A 657 -18.90 -43.71 15.45
C VAL A 657 -18.31 -45.02 14.95
N GLN A 658 -17.23 -44.93 14.18
CA GLN A 658 -16.42 -46.06 13.72
C GLN A 658 -15.04 -45.97 14.36
N ILE A 659 -14.60 -47.04 15.01
CA ILE A 659 -13.31 -47.11 15.69
C ILE A 659 -12.44 -48.16 15.00
N ASP A 660 -11.37 -47.67 14.38
CA ASP A 660 -10.31 -48.49 13.80
C ASP A 660 -9.04 -48.30 14.62
N SER A 661 -8.63 -49.33 15.36
CA SER A 661 -7.40 -49.28 16.15
C SER A 661 -6.65 -50.60 16.14
N THR A 662 -5.35 -50.50 15.91
CA THR A 662 -4.41 -51.63 15.88
C THR A 662 -3.79 -51.93 17.25
N LEU A 663 -4.22 -51.25 18.31
CA LEU A 663 -3.64 -51.34 19.65
C LEU A 663 -4.11 -52.58 20.42
N ALA A 664 -3.16 -53.35 20.93
CA ALA A 664 -3.40 -54.66 21.56
C ALA A 664 -3.82 -54.64 23.05
N ALA A 665 -4.08 -53.49 23.69
CA ALA A 665 -4.44 -53.49 25.12
C ALA A 665 -5.17 -52.23 25.67
N LYS A 666 -6.16 -52.52 26.55
CA LYS A 666 -7.04 -51.67 27.40
C LYS A 666 -7.89 -50.63 26.67
N SER A 667 -9.13 -50.47 27.13
CA SER A 667 -10.10 -49.48 26.65
C SER A 667 -9.54 -48.06 26.76
N ARG A 668 -9.44 -47.36 25.63
CA ARG A 668 -8.96 -45.95 25.55
C ARG A 668 -10.02 -45.01 24.97
N PHE A 669 -11.24 -45.52 24.84
CA PHE A 669 -12.41 -44.82 24.34
C PHE A 669 -13.40 -44.76 25.50
N PHE A 670 -13.68 -43.53 25.95
CA PHE A 670 -14.57 -43.28 27.08
C PHE A 670 -15.75 -42.44 26.63
N PHE A 671 -16.95 -42.93 26.89
CA PHE A 671 -18.20 -42.22 26.72
C PHE A 671 -18.76 -41.93 28.12
N HIS A 672 -18.91 -40.66 28.44
CA HIS A 672 -19.40 -40.20 29.74
C HIS A 672 -20.58 -39.25 29.52
N ASP A 673 -21.72 -39.56 30.13
CA ASP A 673 -22.94 -38.76 30.06
C ASP A 673 -23.40 -38.47 28.61
N CYS A 674 -23.26 -39.47 27.74
CA CYS A 674 -23.62 -39.37 26.32
C CYS A 674 -25.05 -39.88 26.04
N LEU A 675 -25.71 -39.28 25.05
CA LEU A 675 -27.02 -39.68 24.55
C LEU A 675 -26.93 -40.23 23.12
N PHE A 676 -27.42 -41.44 22.88
CA PHE A 676 -27.53 -42.05 21.55
C PHE A 676 -29.00 -42.16 21.13
N TYR A 677 -29.35 -41.53 20.02
CA TYR A 677 -30.73 -41.35 19.59
C TYR A 677 -30.97 -41.77 18.13
N ASN A 678 -32.00 -42.59 17.91
CA ASN A 678 -32.39 -42.99 16.57
C ASN A 678 -33.42 -41.98 16.08
N THR A 679 -33.12 -41.29 14.97
CA THR A 679 -34.00 -40.23 14.46
C THR A 679 -35.33 -40.77 13.88
N VAL A 680 -35.52 -42.08 13.84
CA VAL A 680 -36.74 -42.75 13.39
C VAL A 680 -37.21 -43.76 14.43
N ASN A 681 -38.53 -43.92 14.56
CA ASN A 681 -39.15 -44.85 15.52
C ASN A 681 -39.16 -46.32 15.04
N THR A 682 -38.31 -46.67 14.09
CA THR A 682 -38.28 -48.00 13.48
C THR A 682 -37.09 -48.77 14.03
N THR A 683 -37.34 -50.00 14.50
CA THR A 683 -36.31 -50.87 15.08
C THR A 683 -35.21 -51.19 14.07
N ALA A 684 -33.96 -50.93 14.44
CA ALA A 684 -32.76 -51.28 13.68
C ALA A 684 -31.97 -52.40 14.38
N ALA A 685 -32.55 -53.61 14.39
CA ALA A 685 -32.06 -54.74 15.19
C ALA A 685 -30.63 -55.22 14.86
N THR A 686 -30.13 -54.93 13.65
CA THR A 686 -28.79 -55.31 13.18
C THR A 686 -27.78 -54.16 13.24
N ALA A 687 -28.19 -52.97 13.71
CA ALA A 687 -27.35 -51.79 13.73
C ALA A 687 -26.74 -51.56 15.13
N ALA A 688 -25.65 -50.79 15.16
CA ALA A 688 -25.02 -50.30 16.39
C ALA A 688 -24.59 -48.84 16.21
N TYR A 689 -24.68 -48.03 17.27
CA TYR A 689 -24.24 -46.64 17.25
C TYR A 689 -22.71 -46.51 17.16
N VAL A 690 -22.00 -47.42 17.83
CA VAL A 690 -20.54 -47.50 17.85
C VAL A 690 -20.10 -48.82 17.23
N ASP A 691 -19.31 -48.75 16.16
CA ASP A 691 -18.77 -49.91 15.46
C ASP A 691 -17.25 -50.01 15.63
N CYS A 692 -16.80 -51.12 16.22
CA CYS A 692 -15.40 -51.49 16.43
C CYS A 692 -15.04 -52.77 15.65
N SER A 693 -15.73 -53.08 14.55
CA SER A 693 -15.57 -54.33 13.77
C SER A 693 -14.15 -54.59 13.27
N ASN A 694 -13.38 -53.54 12.97
CA ASN A 694 -11.97 -53.65 12.54
C ASN A 694 -10.99 -53.82 13.72
N SER A 695 -11.48 -53.87 14.95
CA SER A 695 -10.67 -53.95 16.16
C SER A 695 -10.98 -55.22 16.97
N THR A 696 -9.99 -56.09 17.19
CA THR A 696 -10.19 -57.41 17.82
C THR A 696 -10.10 -57.41 19.36
N VAL A 697 -9.66 -56.31 19.99
CA VAL A 697 -9.35 -56.25 21.44
C VAL A 697 -9.86 -54.97 22.14
N ILE A 698 -10.85 -54.28 21.56
CA ILE A 698 -11.30 -52.97 22.07
C ILE A 698 -12.72 -53.07 22.62
N ALA A 699 -12.88 -52.71 23.89
CA ALA A 699 -14.18 -52.51 24.52
C ALA A 699 -14.30 -51.05 24.97
N PRO A 700 -14.95 -50.15 24.23
CA PRO A 700 -15.21 -48.80 24.72
C PRO A 700 -15.92 -48.82 26.07
N TYR A 701 -15.57 -47.89 26.97
CA TYR A 701 -16.15 -47.79 28.30
C TYR A 701 -17.23 -46.72 28.32
N PHE A 702 -18.39 -47.06 28.89
CA PHE A 702 -19.56 -46.20 29.00
C PHE A 702 -19.89 -45.94 30.47
N SER A 703 -20.24 -44.70 30.80
CA SER A 703 -20.67 -44.30 32.13
C SER A 703 -21.72 -43.21 32.00
N GLY A 704 -22.88 -43.38 32.65
CA GLY A 704 -23.98 -42.40 32.60
C GLY A 704 -24.60 -42.19 31.22
N CYS A 705 -24.43 -43.13 30.29
CA CYS A 705 -24.90 -42.99 28.92
C CYS A 705 -26.33 -43.53 28.73
N TYR A 706 -27.05 -42.99 27.76
CA TYR A 706 -28.42 -43.36 27.41
C TYR A 706 -28.52 -43.75 25.93
N SER A 707 -29.31 -44.76 25.60
CA SER A 707 -29.55 -45.15 24.20
C SER A 707 -31.02 -45.41 23.92
N ASP A 708 -31.49 -44.95 22.76
CA ASP A 708 -32.82 -45.24 22.22
C ASP A 708 -33.10 -46.75 22.07
N ASP A 709 -34.25 -47.21 22.54
CA ASP A 709 -34.63 -48.63 22.58
C ASP A 709 -34.92 -49.26 21.20
N THR A 710 -35.08 -48.45 20.16
CA THR A 710 -35.20 -48.93 18.77
C THR A 710 -33.88 -49.48 18.20
N VAL A 711 -32.77 -49.29 18.91
CA VAL A 711 -31.45 -49.88 18.59
C VAL A 711 -30.99 -50.75 19.76
N PRO A 712 -31.31 -52.05 19.76
CA PRO A 712 -31.12 -52.92 20.93
C PRO A 712 -29.67 -53.08 21.40
N ASN A 713 -28.69 -52.84 20.51
CA ASN A 713 -27.27 -52.97 20.82
C ASN A 713 -26.54 -51.68 20.42
N ALA A 714 -26.04 -50.94 21.41
CA ALA A 714 -25.31 -49.70 21.14
C ALA A 714 -23.91 -49.92 20.52
N LEU A 715 -23.37 -51.16 20.61
CA LEU A 715 -21.98 -51.48 20.31
C LEU A 715 -21.85 -52.74 19.43
N GLN A 716 -20.94 -52.70 18.46
CA GLN A 716 -20.49 -53.85 17.68
C GLN A 716 -18.97 -54.03 17.83
N ILE A 717 -18.50 -55.24 18.13
CA ILE A 717 -17.06 -55.57 18.27
C ILE A 717 -16.76 -56.79 17.39
N ALA A 718 -15.70 -56.72 16.58
CA ALA A 718 -15.29 -57.81 15.69
C ALA A 718 -16.46 -58.39 14.85
N GLY A 719 -17.35 -57.52 14.36
CA GLY A 719 -18.53 -57.88 13.58
C GLY A 719 -19.72 -58.40 14.39
N THR A 720 -19.59 -58.56 15.71
CA THR A 720 -20.63 -59.11 16.59
C THR A 720 -21.26 -58.02 17.47
N LEU A 721 -22.59 -57.93 17.49
CA LEU A 721 -23.31 -57.04 18.41
C LEU A 721 -22.99 -57.43 19.86
N SER A 722 -22.62 -56.43 20.66
CA SER A 722 -22.03 -56.63 22.00
C SER A 722 -22.65 -55.68 23.02
N ALA A 723 -22.63 -56.08 24.29
CA ALA A 723 -23.03 -55.22 25.39
C ALA A 723 -21.94 -54.17 25.72
N PRO A 724 -22.29 -52.93 26.05
CA PRO A 724 -21.36 -51.91 26.55
C PRO A 724 -20.67 -52.36 27.86
N ALA A 725 -19.39 -52.00 28.03
CA ALA A 725 -18.69 -52.17 29.30
C ALA A 725 -18.82 -50.91 30.18
N GLY A 726 -18.97 -51.07 31.50
CA GLY A 726 -19.06 -49.96 32.48
C GLY A 726 -20.40 -49.87 33.21
N ASP A 727 -20.72 -48.67 33.74
CA ASP A 727 -22.04 -48.39 34.31
C ASP A 727 -23.03 -48.31 33.15
N THR A 728 -23.94 -49.28 33.11
CA THR A 728 -24.66 -49.74 31.92
C THR A 728 -25.35 -48.60 31.16
N VAL A 729 -25.37 -48.66 29.82
CA VAL A 729 -26.15 -47.73 28.98
C VAL A 729 -27.64 -47.95 29.26
N ILE A 730 -28.34 -46.91 29.71
CA ILE A 730 -29.75 -47.00 30.11
C ILE A 730 -30.64 -46.86 28.86
N PRO A 731 -31.53 -47.82 28.56
CA PRO A 731 -32.49 -47.69 27.47
C PRO A 731 -33.45 -46.51 27.71
N MET A 732 -33.64 -45.67 26.69
CA MET A 732 -34.71 -44.68 26.66
C MET A 732 -35.93 -45.29 25.96
N HIS A 733 -37.05 -45.28 26.67
CA HIS A 733 -38.36 -45.70 26.16
C HIS A 733 -39.15 -44.55 25.52
#